data_AF-A0A526PSG2-F1
#
_entry.id   AF-A0A526PSG2-F1
#
_cell.length_a   1.000
_cell.length_b   1.000
_cell.length_c   1.000
_cell.angle_alpha   90.00
_cell.angle_beta   90.00
_cell.angle_gamma   90.00
#
_symmetry.space_group_name_H-M   'P 1'
#
loop_
_entity.id
_entity.type
_entity.pdbx_description
1 polymer ?
#
loop_
_entity_poly.entity_id
_entity_poly.type
_entity_poly.pdbx_seq_one_letter_code
_entity_poly.pdbx_strand_id
1 'polypeptide(L)'
;MVTKPLEPVSYRPFRVEPVLADGLLPVARQGGELLQRASDGLFRMAAQAGAVADRQAQRAGALAGEQAALAGRPDAEYTGIDPAGGAAGASAAGGRPLTGTRAQKAERAKGYLMAKHGVSNEFASGLVGQFAQESGFDTNARNPGDGNDGSDSIGLAQWNGKRATALKRFAAGRGRPTDDFETQLDFVMHELKTTEKGVGRRLAAARTVEEATAAAIGYERPQGWTPQNPTGGHGWSNRLAAARSVYGTPVAAGGPDVTAAIPAASPAAAAPVVSAAPELTVSGGGFRPSGRDTIRGRAFDEAGTKTYLQLVDSEMRSTTQQLFEQYRDDPAGLEKGLGDLKQALKKDHIFPEIEADYDVGFDRLAGAYLGQARENLAKSVELQQRAEFIDQTAQLETDQQKQLAGFDPQSPEAGNAIASAQAAIDQHYDTAVQRGILDPDDAAKAKIESRRNAALGFYGKQADALDADGVKAMREEMAANMADGGIAGLDGDGWSTLDASLQKLERVKRNEAMRSENDFRERGDKMALRLLAGVEVNPGELSTFMLDAGGTPGGKQVLQETLSKISAGRAIRDFSLPEAERHVAGLRKQFGNEPTDAELRTLAFAEKMVADKRRDITTDSVSYAEKQGIVPETPLLTDAGTAEDMAGIMSTRAKSAEQAATELGVPVRYLKAGEAAALGKTIRDNPDSGAAMAGAIVAGAGAAAPQVLAEFGKDAPMIAESGAIVAFGGSQRAAEDVILGYGKSPDGKAMKGLKPDAAQQSFREVTGAALTLAREDAARIDRAAASIARKRISEEGLDPASDEAKGVHQQAVQEAAGAVYDRGVQFGGFTTVGGGYWSTGQKVLVPSEIRADRFEDVLFALTDADMAALRHKPKPGLDFYAGGRGGVPRFSKSPAATIRDATPVAVAGGYAFAAGDVDSADPQWIMAEDGRPFILDLVALRDRLEPRVPGAFR
;
A
#
# COMPACT_ATOMS: atom_id res chain seq x y z
N MET A 1 -38.91 85.80 39.35
CA MET A 1 -40.07 85.75 40.28
C MET A 1 -41.24 85.21 39.46
N VAL A 2 -41.85 84.05 39.71
CA VAL A 2 -42.40 83.47 40.97
C VAL A 2 -43.72 84.11 41.41
N THR A 3 -44.84 83.53 40.96
CA THR A 3 -46.16 83.29 41.63
C THR A 3 -47.10 82.67 40.57
N LYS A 4 -47.67 81.47 40.73
CA LYS A 4 -48.80 80.98 41.57
C LYS A 4 -50.22 81.36 41.06
N PRO A 5 -51.19 80.41 41.01
CA PRO A 5 -52.53 80.60 40.43
C PRO A 5 -53.64 80.95 41.45
N LEU A 6 -54.73 81.56 40.96
CA LEU A 6 -56.10 81.82 41.52
C LEU A 6 -57.00 82.24 40.32
N GLU A 7 -58.34 82.15 40.27
CA GLU A 7 -59.42 81.44 40.99
C GLU A 7 -60.72 81.51 40.11
N PRO A 8 -61.66 80.53 40.10
CA PRO A 8 -62.81 80.55 39.18
C PRO A 8 -64.01 81.37 39.69
N VAL A 9 -64.68 82.14 38.82
CA VAL A 9 -65.82 83.00 39.18
C VAL A 9 -66.98 82.88 38.16
N SER A 10 -68.21 82.98 38.66
CA SER A 10 -69.46 82.74 37.94
C SER A 10 -70.05 83.98 37.23
N TYR A 11 -71.07 83.74 36.38
CA TYR A 11 -72.07 84.76 36.04
C TYR A 11 -73.51 84.24 36.30
N ARG A 12 -74.46 85.18 36.31
CA ARG A 12 -75.82 85.07 36.88
C ARG A 12 -76.84 84.31 36.00
N PRO A 13 -77.90 83.76 36.61
CA PRO A 13 -79.09 83.32 35.89
C PRO A 13 -79.95 84.51 35.42
N PHE A 14 -80.78 84.27 34.40
CA PHE A 14 -81.80 85.20 33.92
C PHE A 14 -83.21 84.65 34.24
N ARG A 15 -84.15 85.53 34.60
CA ARG A 15 -85.56 85.21 34.84
C ARG A 15 -86.43 86.01 33.87
N VAL A 16 -87.55 85.45 33.43
CA VAL A 16 -88.71 86.19 32.92
C VAL A 16 -89.97 85.54 33.52
N GLU A 17 -90.97 86.35 33.84
CA GLU A 17 -92.27 85.92 34.39
C GLU A 17 -93.29 85.64 33.27
N PRO A 18 -94.41 84.97 33.60
CA PRO A 18 -95.69 85.28 32.99
C PRO A 18 -96.78 85.68 34.01
N VAL A 19 -97.11 86.96 33.99
CA VAL A 19 -98.36 87.64 34.43
C VAL A 19 -99.50 87.19 33.48
N LEU A 20 -100.75 86.86 33.84
CA LEU A 20 -101.66 86.97 35.03
C LEU A 20 -102.55 85.67 35.07
N ALA A 21 -103.60 85.42 35.88
CA ALA A 21 -104.42 86.24 36.79
C ALA A 21 -105.00 85.44 37.99
N ASP A 22 -105.37 86.18 39.04
CA ASP A 22 -106.46 85.98 40.03
C ASP A 22 -106.92 84.56 40.48
N GLY A 23 -106.87 84.30 41.81
CA GLY A 23 -107.30 83.01 42.37
C GLY A 23 -107.39 82.86 43.90
N LEU A 24 -107.99 83.83 44.63
CA LEU A 24 -108.46 83.72 46.03
C LEU A 24 -107.44 83.47 47.18
N LEU A 25 -107.48 84.35 48.19
CA LEU A 25 -106.73 84.23 49.45
C LEU A 25 -107.40 83.28 50.46
N PRO A 26 -106.66 82.34 51.09
CA PRO A 26 -107.03 81.75 52.37
C PRO A 26 -106.37 82.52 53.53
N VAL A 27 -107.18 83.22 54.34
CA VAL A 27 -106.70 83.94 55.54
C VAL A 27 -106.24 82.93 56.61
N ALA A 28 -105.03 83.13 57.14
CA ALA A 28 -104.49 82.31 58.22
C ALA A 28 -105.37 82.40 59.48
N ARG A 29 -105.90 81.27 59.93
CA ARG A 29 -106.52 81.08 61.25
C ARG A 29 -105.75 79.98 61.99
N GLN A 30 -105.61 80.12 63.31
CA GLN A 30 -104.83 79.18 64.13
C GLN A 30 -105.43 77.76 64.08
N GLY A 31 -104.57 76.72 63.95
CA GLY A 31 -104.95 75.32 64.20
C GLY A 31 -104.43 74.24 63.23
N GLY A 32 -103.86 74.59 62.07
CA GLY A 32 -103.69 73.64 60.95
C GLY A 32 -102.39 72.82 60.85
N GLU A 33 -101.33 73.11 61.63
CA GLU A 33 -99.95 72.69 61.27
C GLU A 33 -99.69 71.18 61.11
N LEU A 34 -100.40 70.32 61.84
CA LEU A 34 -100.09 68.88 61.84
C LEU A 34 -100.35 68.21 60.49
N LEU A 35 -101.40 68.65 59.77
CA LEU A 35 -101.83 68.05 58.52
C LEU A 35 -100.84 68.35 57.38
N GLN A 36 -100.30 69.57 57.35
CA GLN A 36 -99.37 70.01 56.32
C GLN A 36 -98.04 69.24 56.39
N ARG A 37 -97.50 69.04 57.60
CA ARG A 37 -96.26 68.26 57.80
C ARG A 37 -96.41 66.78 57.40
N ALA A 38 -97.62 66.21 57.51
CA ALA A 38 -97.92 64.87 57.02
C ALA A 38 -97.94 64.82 55.48
N SER A 39 -98.58 65.80 54.82
CA SER A 39 -98.53 65.96 53.36
C SER A 39 -97.10 66.12 52.83
N ASP A 40 -96.27 66.95 53.48
CA ASP A 40 -94.86 67.15 53.10
C ASP A 40 -94.01 65.89 53.33
N GLY A 41 -94.45 64.96 54.18
CA GLY A 41 -93.87 63.61 54.29
C GLY A 41 -94.24 62.73 53.09
N LEU A 42 -95.53 62.68 52.75
CA LEU A 42 -96.06 61.90 51.64
C LEU A 42 -95.50 62.36 50.28
N PHE A 43 -95.41 63.68 50.03
CA PHE A 43 -94.82 64.20 48.79
C PHE A 43 -93.34 63.83 48.63
N ARG A 44 -92.56 63.77 49.73
CA ARG A 44 -91.17 63.29 49.68
C ARG A 44 -91.07 61.80 49.41
N MET A 45 -91.95 60.97 49.98
CA MET A 45 -92.01 59.55 49.63
C MET A 45 -92.41 59.34 48.16
N ALA A 46 -93.37 60.12 47.64
CA ALA A 46 -93.79 60.07 46.25
C ALA A 46 -92.66 60.49 45.29
N ALA A 47 -91.93 61.56 45.59
CA ALA A 47 -90.76 61.99 44.81
C ALA A 47 -89.63 60.94 44.85
N GLN A 48 -89.39 60.32 46.01
CA GLN A 48 -88.40 59.25 46.15
C GLN A 48 -88.80 57.98 45.38
N ALA A 49 -90.09 57.64 45.36
CA ALA A 49 -90.64 56.55 44.56
C ALA A 49 -90.54 56.83 43.05
N GLY A 50 -90.86 58.05 42.61
CA GLY A 50 -90.65 58.50 41.22
C GLY A 50 -89.21 58.35 40.78
N ALA A 51 -88.25 58.86 41.56
CA ALA A 51 -86.83 58.70 41.27
C ALA A 51 -86.35 57.23 41.28
N VAL A 52 -87.02 56.31 41.98
CA VAL A 52 -86.76 54.86 41.86
C VAL A 52 -87.33 54.31 40.55
N ALA A 53 -88.56 54.67 40.20
CA ALA A 53 -89.20 54.26 38.94
C ALA A 53 -88.42 54.76 37.71
N ASP A 54 -87.95 56.01 37.70
CA ASP A 54 -87.14 56.58 36.62
C ASP A 54 -85.82 55.81 36.41
N ARG A 55 -85.12 55.47 37.50
CA ARG A 55 -83.88 54.66 37.43
C ARG A 55 -84.14 53.22 37.00
N GLN A 56 -85.29 52.64 37.35
CA GLN A 56 -85.70 51.33 36.85
C GLN A 56 -86.06 51.40 35.36
N ALA A 57 -86.78 52.45 34.92
CA ALA A 57 -87.11 52.70 33.53
C ALA A 57 -85.86 52.95 32.67
N GLN A 58 -84.89 53.71 33.16
CA GLN A 58 -83.61 53.95 32.49
C GLN A 58 -82.82 52.64 32.32
N ARG A 59 -82.67 51.84 33.39
CA ARG A 59 -81.99 50.53 33.33
C ARG A 59 -82.70 49.52 32.41
N ALA A 60 -84.03 49.45 32.47
CA ALA A 60 -84.84 48.60 31.60
C ALA A 60 -85.00 49.15 30.16
N GLY A 61 -84.53 50.38 29.91
CA GLY A 61 -84.30 50.94 28.58
C GLY A 61 -82.95 50.49 28.06
N ALA A 62 -81.88 50.85 28.76
CA ALA A 62 -80.50 50.53 28.41
C ALA A 62 -80.28 49.04 28.12
N LEU A 63 -80.66 48.15 29.06
CA LEU A 63 -80.47 46.71 28.90
C LEU A 63 -81.31 46.10 27.77
N ALA A 64 -82.45 46.71 27.43
CA ALA A 64 -83.23 46.31 26.25
C ALA A 64 -82.62 46.84 24.95
N GLY A 65 -81.96 48.01 24.97
CA GLY A 65 -81.20 48.56 23.84
C GLY A 65 -79.96 47.73 23.55
N GLU A 66 -79.18 47.39 24.58
CA GLU A 66 -78.04 46.46 24.51
C GLU A 66 -78.46 45.12 23.91
N GLN A 67 -79.57 44.53 24.39
CA GLN A 67 -80.11 43.27 23.84
C GLN A 67 -80.57 43.41 22.38
N ALA A 68 -81.20 44.53 22.01
CA ALA A 68 -81.61 44.78 20.62
C ALA A 68 -80.41 44.99 19.68
N ALA A 69 -79.35 45.63 20.17
CA ALA A 69 -78.09 45.81 19.43
C ALA A 69 -77.34 44.50 19.21
N LEU A 70 -77.29 43.64 20.24
CA LEU A 70 -76.71 42.29 20.15
C LEU A 70 -77.53 41.38 19.21
N ALA A 71 -78.87 41.43 19.28
CA ALA A 71 -79.75 40.68 18.38
C ALA A 71 -79.73 41.21 16.93
N GLY A 72 -79.38 42.48 16.74
CA GLY A 72 -79.24 43.13 15.44
C GLY A 72 -77.80 43.25 14.94
N ARG A 73 -76.86 42.43 15.46
CA ARG A 73 -75.42 42.47 15.14
C ARG A 73 -75.15 42.56 13.61
N PRO A 74 -74.19 43.40 13.15
CA PRO A 74 -73.63 43.32 11.80
C PRO A 74 -72.69 42.13 11.64
N ASP A 75 -72.63 41.57 10.44
CA ASP A 75 -71.89 40.36 10.11
C ASP A 75 -71.45 40.43 8.64
N ALA A 76 -70.16 40.21 8.36
CA ALA A 76 -69.63 40.31 7.00
C ALA A 76 -68.51 39.29 6.76
N GLU A 77 -68.59 38.57 5.65
CA GLU A 77 -67.66 37.50 5.29
C GLU A 77 -67.14 37.69 3.86
N TYR A 78 -65.86 37.38 3.64
CA TYR A 78 -65.21 37.48 2.33
C TYR A 78 -64.75 36.09 1.91
N THR A 79 -65.53 35.42 1.06
CA THR A 79 -65.29 34.00 0.74
C THR A 79 -64.62 33.81 -0.62
N GLY A 80 -63.53 33.03 -0.65
CA GLY A 80 -62.89 32.60 -1.89
C GLY A 80 -61.40 32.23 -1.76
N ILE A 81 -61.06 31.03 -2.25
CA ILE A 81 -59.71 30.46 -2.46
C ILE A 81 -59.01 29.96 -1.18
N ASP A 82 -58.85 28.64 -1.08
CA ASP A 82 -58.03 27.97 -0.06
C ASP A 82 -56.53 28.33 -0.20
N PRO A 83 -55.83 28.71 0.89
CA PRO A 83 -54.39 28.91 0.86
C PRO A 83 -53.61 27.58 0.88
N ALA A 84 -52.48 27.56 0.16
CA ALA A 84 -51.41 26.55 0.23
C ALA A 84 -51.74 25.10 -0.22
N GLY A 85 -51.93 24.90 -1.53
CA GLY A 85 -51.59 23.61 -2.14
C GLY A 85 -50.06 23.42 -2.18
N GLY A 86 -49.52 22.34 -1.59
CA GLY A 86 -48.06 22.17 -1.54
C GLY A 86 -47.46 20.97 -0.78
N ALA A 87 -47.89 19.73 -1.05
CA ALA A 87 -47.18 18.52 -0.55
C ALA A 87 -47.46 17.24 -1.38
N ALA A 88 -46.83 17.10 -2.56
CA ALA A 88 -46.86 15.84 -3.31
C ALA A 88 -45.73 14.89 -2.83
N GLY A 89 -46.07 13.91 -2.01
CA GLY A 89 -45.10 12.95 -1.45
C GLY A 89 -44.55 11.95 -2.47
N ALA A 90 -43.24 11.70 -2.43
CA ALA A 90 -42.59 10.71 -3.30
C ALA A 90 -42.85 9.27 -2.84
N SER A 91 -43.33 8.41 -3.74
CA SER A 91 -43.43 6.97 -3.50
C SER A 91 -42.16 6.24 -3.97
N ALA A 92 -41.67 5.29 -3.15
CA ALA A 92 -40.45 4.55 -3.42
C ALA A 92 -40.75 3.11 -3.86
N ALA A 93 -40.53 2.82 -5.14
CA ALA A 93 -40.50 1.44 -5.66
C ALA A 93 -39.52 1.35 -6.85
N GLY A 94 -38.35 0.75 -6.63
CA GLY A 94 -37.35 0.51 -7.67
C GLY A 94 -35.92 0.71 -7.17
N GLY A 95 -35.16 -0.39 -7.06
CA GLY A 95 -33.73 -0.33 -6.74
C GLY A 95 -32.94 0.25 -7.91
N ARG A 96 -32.51 1.50 -7.79
CA ARG A 96 -31.61 2.23 -8.70
C ARG A 96 -30.75 3.21 -7.88
N PRO A 97 -29.55 3.59 -8.35
CA PRO A 97 -28.72 4.57 -7.65
C PRO A 97 -29.45 5.91 -7.45
N LEU A 98 -29.16 6.59 -6.34
CA LEU A 98 -29.84 7.85 -6.00
C LEU A 98 -29.66 8.91 -7.08
N THR A 99 -30.77 9.37 -7.63
CA THR A 99 -30.91 10.63 -8.37
C THR A 99 -31.19 11.76 -7.40
N GLY A 100 -30.46 12.87 -7.52
CA GLY A 100 -30.57 14.05 -6.65
C GLY A 100 -29.22 14.73 -6.41
N THR A 101 -29.24 15.97 -5.94
CA THR A 101 -28.03 16.73 -5.60
C THR A 101 -27.30 16.11 -4.40
N ARG A 102 -26.01 16.42 -4.22
CA ARG A 102 -25.25 15.95 -3.05
C ARG A 102 -25.93 16.32 -1.72
N ALA A 103 -26.56 17.50 -1.64
CA ALA A 103 -27.33 17.92 -0.46
C ALA A 103 -28.55 17.01 -0.22
N GLN A 104 -29.37 16.76 -1.24
CA GLN A 104 -30.55 15.87 -1.13
C GLN A 104 -30.17 14.43 -0.75
N LYS A 105 -29.05 13.92 -1.28
CA LYS A 105 -28.52 12.59 -0.90
C LYS A 105 -28.06 12.56 0.57
N ALA A 106 -27.41 13.62 1.02
CA ALA A 106 -26.91 13.74 2.39
C ALA A 106 -28.05 13.88 3.41
N GLU A 107 -29.06 14.69 3.09
CA GLU A 107 -30.30 14.83 3.85
C GLU A 107 -31.06 13.50 3.94
N ARG A 108 -31.22 12.78 2.83
CA ARG A 108 -31.83 11.43 2.83
C ARG A 108 -31.01 10.44 3.67
N ALA A 109 -29.68 10.47 3.62
CA ALA A 109 -28.84 9.64 4.49
C ALA A 109 -29.09 9.95 5.97
N LYS A 110 -29.07 11.23 6.36
CA LYS A 110 -29.34 11.68 7.73
C LYS A 110 -30.72 11.23 8.20
N GLY A 111 -31.77 11.55 7.43
CA GLY A 111 -33.15 11.19 7.76
C GLY A 111 -33.35 9.67 7.88
N TYR A 112 -32.79 8.89 6.96
CA TYR A 112 -32.85 7.42 7.00
C TYR A 112 -32.12 6.84 8.23
N LEU A 113 -30.91 7.32 8.54
CA LEU A 113 -30.15 6.88 9.72
C LEU A 113 -30.92 7.19 11.01
N MET A 114 -31.41 8.42 11.15
CA MET A 114 -32.19 8.84 12.33
C MET A 114 -33.48 8.02 12.47
N ALA A 115 -34.31 7.95 11.41
CA ALA A 115 -35.62 7.28 11.46
C ALA A 115 -35.53 5.76 11.60
N LYS A 116 -34.59 5.09 10.93
CA LYS A 116 -34.48 3.62 10.94
C LYS A 116 -33.61 3.07 12.07
N HIS A 117 -32.54 3.78 12.44
CA HIS A 117 -31.58 3.27 13.44
C HIS A 117 -31.63 4.01 14.78
N GLY A 118 -32.46 5.04 14.92
CA GLY A 118 -32.69 5.74 16.20
C GLY A 118 -31.47 6.54 16.69
N VAL A 119 -30.61 6.98 15.77
CA VAL A 119 -29.40 7.74 16.11
C VAL A 119 -29.67 9.25 16.14
N SER A 120 -28.83 10.00 16.84
CA SER A 120 -29.01 11.45 16.99
C SER A 120 -28.64 12.25 15.74
N ASN A 121 -28.99 13.54 15.71
CA ASN A 121 -28.66 14.45 14.61
C ASN A 121 -27.14 14.57 14.42
N GLU A 122 -26.39 14.63 15.53
CA GLU A 122 -24.92 14.73 15.55
C GLU A 122 -24.31 13.45 14.97
N PHE A 123 -24.74 12.28 15.46
CA PHE A 123 -24.30 10.95 14.99
C PHE A 123 -24.51 10.81 13.48
N ALA A 124 -25.74 11.10 13.01
CA ALA A 124 -26.10 10.98 11.60
C ALA A 124 -25.26 11.94 10.74
N SER A 125 -25.17 13.20 11.13
CA SER A 125 -24.43 14.23 10.38
C SER A 125 -22.92 13.96 10.31
N GLY A 126 -22.32 13.48 11.42
CA GLY A 126 -20.90 13.13 11.48
C GLY A 126 -20.51 11.96 10.56
N LEU A 127 -21.39 10.97 10.39
CA LEU A 127 -21.22 9.88 9.40
C LEU A 127 -21.46 10.37 7.96
N VAL A 128 -22.52 11.16 7.75
CA VAL A 128 -22.87 11.70 6.43
C VAL A 128 -21.74 12.59 5.87
N GLY A 129 -21.04 13.32 6.74
CA GLY A 129 -19.81 14.05 6.38
C GLY A 129 -18.65 13.17 5.91
N GLN A 130 -18.61 11.88 6.26
CA GLN A 130 -17.61 10.94 5.70
C GLN A 130 -17.98 10.54 4.28
N PHE A 131 -19.22 10.07 4.04
CA PHE A 131 -19.63 9.60 2.71
C PHE A 131 -19.57 10.73 1.66
N ALA A 132 -19.77 11.98 2.07
CA ALA A 132 -19.55 13.16 1.23
C ALA A 132 -18.11 13.27 0.71
N GLN A 133 -17.12 12.86 1.49
CA GLN A 133 -15.69 12.88 1.15
C GLN A 133 -15.19 11.56 0.54
N GLU A 134 -15.70 10.40 0.93
CA GLU A 134 -15.26 9.10 0.38
C GLU A 134 -15.85 8.79 -1.01
N SER A 135 -17.11 9.18 -1.25
CA SER A 135 -17.83 8.80 -2.49
C SER A 135 -18.68 9.90 -3.11
N GLY A 136 -18.87 11.04 -2.43
CA GLY A 136 -19.82 12.06 -2.84
C GLY A 136 -21.27 11.56 -2.92
N PHE A 137 -21.58 10.49 -2.16
CA PHE A 137 -22.84 9.73 -2.20
C PHE A 137 -23.12 9.00 -3.53
N ASP A 138 -22.08 8.46 -4.16
CA ASP A 138 -22.23 7.41 -5.16
C ASP A 138 -22.07 6.00 -4.52
N THR A 139 -23.10 5.17 -4.67
CA THR A 139 -23.11 3.79 -4.19
C THR A 139 -22.36 2.82 -5.11
N ASN A 140 -22.04 3.25 -6.34
CA ASN A 140 -21.25 2.52 -7.34
C ASN A 140 -19.78 2.95 -7.40
N ALA A 141 -19.36 3.94 -6.59
CA ALA A 141 -17.98 4.40 -6.52
C ALA A 141 -17.03 3.22 -6.31
N ARG A 142 -16.13 2.99 -7.27
CA ARG A 142 -15.18 1.86 -7.28
C ARG A 142 -13.80 2.37 -7.67
N ASN A 143 -12.85 2.27 -6.75
CA ASN A 143 -11.44 2.50 -7.03
C ASN A 143 -10.78 1.13 -7.30
N PRO A 144 -10.28 0.84 -8.52
CA PRO A 144 -9.69 -0.47 -8.81
C PRO A 144 -8.33 -0.66 -8.10
N GLY A 145 -8.20 -1.71 -7.29
CA GLY A 145 -6.94 -2.14 -6.67
C GLY A 145 -6.28 -1.14 -5.70
N ASP A 146 -7.02 -0.19 -5.12
CA ASP A 146 -6.48 0.84 -4.20
C ASP A 146 -6.32 0.36 -2.73
N GLY A 147 -6.91 -0.78 -2.38
CA GLY A 147 -6.74 -1.40 -1.07
C GLY A 147 -5.31 -1.91 -0.84
N ASN A 148 -4.84 -1.87 0.42
CA ASN A 148 -3.51 -2.38 0.82
C ASN A 148 -3.30 -3.90 0.56
N ASP A 149 -4.35 -4.64 0.19
CA ASP A 149 -4.32 -6.04 -0.24
C ASP A 149 -4.51 -6.23 -1.76
N GLY A 150 -4.45 -5.14 -2.54
CA GLY A 150 -4.66 -5.13 -3.99
C GLY A 150 -6.13 -5.27 -4.42
N SER A 151 -7.08 -5.13 -3.50
CA SER A 151 -8.52 -5.20 -3.80
C SER A 151 -9.13 -3.82 -4.08
N ASP A 152 -10.29 -3.81 -4.73
CA ASP A 152 -11.05 -2.59 -4.99
C ASP A 152 -11.76 -2.07 -3.73
N SER A 153 -11.65 -0.77 -3.45
CA SER A 153 -12.58 -0.07 -2.57
C SER A 153 -13.91 0.18 -3.30
N ILE A 154 -15.04 -0.06 -2.61
CA ILE A 154 -16.39 0.07 -3.20
C ILE A 154 -17.39 0.83 -2.30
N GLY A 155 -18.33 1.55 -2.93
CA GLY A 155 -19.53 2.11 -2.30
C GLY A 155 -19.34 3.35 -1.44
N LEU A 156 -20.39 3.72 -0.70
CA LEU A 156 -20.51 4.98 0.06
C LEU A 156 -19.33 5.29 0.99
N ALA A 157 -18.76 4.24 1.60
CA ALA A 157 -17.70 4.27 2.59
C ALA A 157 -16.39 3.60 2.09
N GLN A 158 -16.24 3.45 0.77
CA GLN A 158 -15.04 2.89 0.12
C GLN A 158 -14.50 1.62 0.79
N TRP A 159 -15.40 0.66 1.01
CA TRP A 159 -15.08 -0.61 1.64
C TRP A 159 -14.13 -1.44 0.76
N ASN A 160 -12.96 -1.80 1.28
CA ASN A 160 -12.00 -2.68 0.61
C ASN A 160 -11.95 -4.11 1.20
N GLY A 161 -11.33 -5.03 0.45
CA GLY A 161 -10.92 -6.37 0.88
C GLY A 161 -11.96 -7.18 1.64
N LYS A 162 -11.66 -7.47 2.90
CA LYS A 162 -12.53 -8.23 3.80
C LYS A 162 -13.85 -7.50 4.11
N ARG A 163 -13.86 -6.16 4.16
CA ARG A 163 -15.07 -5.36 4.37
C ARG A 163 -15.95 -5.32 3.11
N ALA A 164 -15.36 -5.17 1.92
CA ALA A 164 -16.06 -5.29 0.65
C ALA A 164 -16.77 -6.64 0.49
N THR A 165 -16.10 -7.72 0.92
CA THR A 165 -16.64 -9.08 0.93
C THR A 165 -17.77 -9.25 1.96
N ALA A 166 -17.65 -8.62 3.12
CA ALA A 166 -18.69 -8.61 4.15
C ALA A 166 -19.94 -7.84 3.71
N LEU A 167 -19.80 -6.68 3.05
CA LEU A 167 -20.91 -5.92 2.46
C LEU A 167 -21.70 -6.77 1.45
N LYS A 168 -21.00 -7.39 0.48
CA LYS A 168 -21.60 -8.28 -0.53
C LYS A 168 -22.40 -9.41 0.11
N ARG A 169 -21.87 -10.03 1.18
CA ARG A 169 -22.57 -11.07 1.96
C ARG A 169 -23.77 -10.54 2.74
N PHE A 170 -23.66 -9.33 3.32
CA PHE A 170 -24.71 -8.69 4.11
C PHE A 170 -25.91 -8.25 3.24
N ALA A 171 -25.66 -7.81 2.02
CA ALA A 171 -26.65 -7.48 1.00
C ALA A 171 -27.36 -8.76 0.48
N ALA A 172 -26.58 -9.77 0.09
CA ALA A 172 -27.11 -11.07 -0.35
C ALA A 172 -27.98 -11.74 0.74
N GLY A 173 -27.56 -11.69 2.01
CA GLY A 173 -28.33 -12.19 3.16
C GLY A 173 -29.63 -11.42 3.46
N ARG A 174 -29.93 -10.33 2.72
CA ARG A 174 -31.19 -9.58 2.76
C ARG A 174 -31.96 -9.63 1.44
N GLY A 175 -31.45 -10.31 0.42
CA GLY A 175 -32.02 -10.27 -0.93
C GLY A 175 -32.00 -8.87 -1.56
N ARG A 176 -31.07 -7.99 -1.15
CA ARG A 176 -30.95 -6.62 -1.69
C ARG A 176 -29.66 -6.46 -2.52
N PRO A 177 -29.62 -5.51 -3.49
CA PRO A 177 -28.41 -5.18 -4.24
C PRO A 177 -27.27 -4.69 -3.34
N THR A 178 -26.03 -4.84 -3.79
CA THR A 178 -24.83 -4.35 -3.04
C THR A 178 -24.64 -2.84 -3.20
N ASP A 179 -25.13 -2.29 -4.30
CA ASP A 179 -25.18 -0.88 -4.71
C ASP A 179 -26.44 -0.14 -4.21
N ASP A 180 -27.33 -0.81 -3.47
CA ASP A 180 -28.48 -0.16 -2.82
C ASP A 180 -28.02 0.75 -1.68
N PHE A 181 -28.38 2.03 -1.76
CA PHE A 181 -28.02 3.07 -0.80
C PHE A 181 -28.43 2.72 0.64
N GLU A 182 -29.65 2.20 0.79
CA GLU A 182 -30.20 1.83 2.10
C GLU A 182 -29.52 0.60 2.68
N THR A 183 -29.12 -0.36 1.84
CA THR A 183 -28.33 -1.53 2.22
C THR A 183 -26.91 -1.17 2.62
N GLN A 184 -26.28 -0.21 1.93
CA GLN A 184 -24.96 0.29 2.30
C GLN A 184 -25.00 1.05 3.65
N LEU A 185 -26.00 1.91 3.88
CA LEU A 185 -26.21 2.56 5.19
C LEU A 185 -26.53 1.56 6.30
N ASP A 186 -27.36 0.55 6.04
CA ASP A 186 -27.61 -0.57 6.97
C ASP A 186 -26.32 -1.33 7.32
N PHE A 187 -25.39 -1.47 6.36
CA PHE A 187 -24.11 -2.15 6.60
C PHE A 187 -23.15 -1.31 7.44
N VAL A 188 -23.07 0.02 7.23
CA VAL A 188 -22.34 0.92 8.16
C VAL A 188 -22.87 0.74 9.58
N MET A 189 -24.19 0.79 9.74
CA MET A 189 -24.83 0.65 11.05
C MET A 189 -24.72 -0.77 11.64
N HIS A 190 -24.48 -1.79 10.80
CA HIS A 190 -24.12 -3.12 11.26
C HIS A 190 -22.67 -3.16 11.77
N GLU A 191 -21.69 -2.69 10.99
CA GLU A 191 -20.28 -2.66 11.40
C GLU A 191 -20.12 -1.87 12.70
N LEU A 192 -20.68 -0.66 12.82
CA LEU A 192 -20.62 0.15 14.04
C LEU A 192 -21.24 -0.55 15.28
N LYS A 193 -22.12 -1.54 15.07
CA LYS A 193 -22.72 -2.39 16.12
C LYS A 193 -21.99 -3.73 16.32
N THR A 194 -21.12 -4.17 15.40
CA THR A 194 -20.44 -5.48 15.43
C THR A 194 -18.92 -5.38 15.46
N THR A 195 -18.28 -5.00 14.35
CA THR A 195 -16.82 -4.91 14.15
C THR A 195 -16.24 -3.59 14.65
N GLU A 196 -16.94 -2.47 14.40
CA GLU A 196 -16.51 -1.10 14.64
C GLU A 196 -17.15 -0.48 15.91
N LYS A 197 -17.42 -1.33 16.91
CA LYS A 197 -17.96 -0.94 18.24
C LYS A 197 -17.15 0.14 18.97
N GLY A 198 -15.88 0.35 18.62
CA GLY A 198 -15.06 1.44 19.16
C GLY A 198 -15.36 2.81 18.55
N VAL A 199 -15.82 2.84 17.30
CA VAL A 199 -16.29 4.05 16.63
C VAL A 199 -17.76 4.29 16.97
N GLY A 200 -18.61 3.27 16.86
CA GLY A 200 -20.04 3.36 17.15
C GLY A 200 -20.36 3.88 18.56
N ARG A 201 -19.57 3.48 19.57
CA ARG A 201 -19.70 4.02 20.96
C ARG A 201 -19.24 5.47 21.12
N ARG A 202 -18.26 5.93 20.35
CA ARG A 202 -17.83 7.35 20.37
C ARG A 202 -18.83 8.24 19.65
N LEU A 203 -19.34 7.79 18.50
CA LEU A 203 -20.44 8.43 17.78
C LEU A 203 -21.71 8.54 18.65
N ALA A 204 -22.08 7.48 19.36
CA ALA A 204 -23.25 7.49 20.26
C ALA A 204 -23.05 8.31 21.56
N ALA A 205 -21.84 8.80 21.84
CA ALA A 205 -21.52 9.63 22.99
C ALA A 205 -21.27 11.11 22.62
N ALA A 206 -21.16 11.43 21.32
CA ALA A 206 -20.91 12.76 20.82
C ALA A 206 -22.10 13.70 21.07
N ARG A 207 -21.81 14.95 21.43
CA ARG A 207 -22.77 16.01 21.75
C ARG A 207 -22.72 17.19 20.79
N THR A 208 -21.75 17.19 19.87
CA THR A 208 -21.57 18.20 18.82
C THR A 208 -21.29 17.52 17.49
N VAL A 209 -21.51 18.24 16.38
CA VAL A 209 -21.17 17.74 15.04
C VAL A 209 -19.65 17.60 14.87
N GLU A 210 -18.85 18.40 15.58
CA GLU A 210 -17.39 18.30 15.67
C GLU A 210 -16.96 16.98 16.34
N GLU A 211 -17.52 16.66 17.51
CA GLU A 211 -17.26 15.39 18.22
C GLU A 211 -17.71 14.18 17.40
N ALA A 212 -18.87 14.27 16.75
CA ALA A 212 -19.39 13.21 15.90
C ALA A 212 -18.52 13.01 14.65
N THR A 213 -18.02 14.08 14.04
CA THR A 213 -17.08 14.00 12.91
C THR A 213 -15.73 13.41 13.35
N ALA A 214 -15.21 13.81 14.52
CA ALA A 214 -13.98 13.29 15.12
C ALA A 214 -14.08 11.80 15.50
N ALA A 215 -15.26 11.34 15.89
CA ALA A 215 -15.55 9.92 16.05
C ALA A 215 -15.65 9.20 14.70
N ALA A 216 -16.45 9.74 13.77
CA ALA A 216 -16.77 9.15 12.47
C ALA A 216 -15.54 8.91 11.58
N ILE A 217 -14.60 9.88 11.50
CA ILE A 217 -13.39 9.73 10.68
C ILE A 217 -12.51 8.54 11.14
N GLY A 218 -12.69 8.06 12.38
CA GLY A 218 -12.06 6.83 12.87
C GLY A 218 -12.67 5.51 12.38
N TYR A 219 -13.74 5.55 11.58
CA TYR A 219 -14.29 4.43 10.82
C TYR A 219 -13.42 4.18 9.57
N GLU A 220 -13.17 5.22 8.77
CA GLU A 220 -12.41 5.14 7.51
C GLU A 220 -10.89 5.20 7.73
N ARG A 221 -10.44 5.94 8.76
CA ARG A 221 -9.02 6.05 9.17
C ARG A 221 -8.08 6.51 8.04
N PRO A 222 -8.38 7.63 7.35
CA PRO A 222 -7.58 8.13 6.23
C PRO A 222 -6.17 8.54 6.67
N GLN A 223 -5.25 8.71 5.70
CA GLN A 223 -3.86 9.13 5.94
C GLN A 223 -3.78 10.33 6.91
N GLY A 224 -2.89 10.26 7.89
CA GLY A 224 -2.72 11.28 8.94
C GLY A 224 -3.65 11.12 10.17
N TRP A 225 -4.69 10.29 10.07
CA TRP A 225 -5.57 10.01 11.21
C TRP A 225 -4.87 9.16 12.28
N THR A 226 -5.05 9.54 13.55
CA THR A 226 -4.77 8.65 14.70
C THR A 226 -5.91 8.74 15.73
N PRO A 227 -6.04 7.77 16.65
CA PRO A 227 -7.04 7.86 17.73
C PRO A 227 -6.88 9.09 18.63
N GLN A 228 -5.66 9.62 18.75
CA GLN A 228 -5.29 10.78 19.56
C GLN A 228 -5.37 12.10 18.78
N ASN A 229 -5.17 12.06 17.45
CA ASN A 229 -5.31 13.19 16.55
C ASN A 229 -6.28 12.84 15.40
N PRO A 230 -7.61 12.83 15.66
CA PRO A 230 -8.59 12.54 14.62
C PRO A 230 -8.71 13.66 13.58
N THR A 231 -8.35 14.89 13.94
CA THR A 231 -8.41 16.07 13.06
C THR A 231 -7.24 16.17 12.08
N GLY A 232 -6.17 15.40 12.30
CA GLY A 232 -5.06 15.21 11.35
C GLY A 232 -5.38 14.30 10.15
N GLY A 233 -6.57 13.67 10.12
CA GLY A 233 -6.98 12.80 9.01
C GLY A 233 -7.27 13.54 7.71
N HIS A 234 -6.81 13.00 6.59
CA HIS A 234 -6.98 13.60 5.26
C HIS A 234 -8.46 13.90 4.94
N GLY A 235 -8.72 15.13 4.48
CA GLY A 235 -10.06 15.65 4.22
C GLY A 235 -10.83 16.14 5.45
N TRP A 236 -10.22 16.25 6.64
CA TRP A 236 -10.89 16.70 7.88
C TRP A 236 -11.82 17.91 7.70
N SER A 237 -11.31 19.01 7.13
CA SER A 237 -12.07 20.25 6.92
C SER A 237 -13.31 20.04 6.05
N ASN A 238 -13.18 19.23 4.99
CA ASN A 238 -14.28 18.90 4.08
C ASN A 238 -15.34 18.04 4.77
N ARG A 239 -14.89 17.01 5.51
CA ARG A 239 -15.76 16.11 6.29
C ARG A 239 -16.58 16.89 7.32
N LEU A 240 -15.93 17.82 8.03
CA LEU A 240 -16.58 18.70 9.01
C LEU A 240 -17.52 19.72 8.36
N ALA A 241 -17.14 20.31 7.22
CA ALA A 241 -18.01 21.23 6.48
C ALA A 241 -19.28 20.52 5.97
N ALA A 242 -19.13 19.31 5.41
CA ALA A 242 -20.26 18.48 4.97
C ALA A 242 -21.13 17.99 6.15
N ALA A 243 -20.53 17.64 7.28
CA ALA A 243 -21.30 17.30 8.48
C ALA A 243 -22.09 18.52 8.99
N ARG A 244 -21.48 19.71 9.05
CA ARG A 244 -22.13 20.96 9.48
C ARG A 244 -23.28 21.39 8.57
N SER A 245 -23.12 21.32 7.25
CA SER A 245 -24.17 21.74 6.30
C SER A 245 -25.44 20.89 6.40
N VAL A 246 -25.29 19.60 6.72
CA VAL A 246 -26.42 18.66 6.87
C VAL A 246 -26.96 18.64 8.30
N TYR A 247 -26.16 18.99 9.31
CA TYR A 247 -26.58 19.09 10.70
C TYR A 247 -27.69 20.14 10.91
N GLY A 248 -27.60 21.27 10.19
CA GLY A 248 -28.57 22.37 10.26
C GLY A 248 -29.93 22.11 9.56
N THR A 249 -30.05 21.07 8.74
CA THR A 249 -31.30 20.77 8.00
C THR A 249 -32.36 20.15 8.94
N PRO A 250 -33.58 20.70 9.05
CA PRO A 250 -34.65 20.09 9.83
C PRO A 250 -35.16 18.78 9.21
N VAL A 251 -35.51 17.79 10.03
CA VAL A 251 -36.13 16.53 9.57
C VAL A 251 -37.48 16.37 10.25
N ALA A 252 -38.54 16.25 9.46
CA ALA A 252 -39.90 16.07 9.97
C ALA A 252 -40.08 14.69 10.65
N ALA A 253 -40.89 14.64 11.70
CA ALA A 253 -41.13 13.43 12.49
C ALA A 253 -42.63 13.11 12.56
N GLY A 254 -43.00 11.86 12.24
CA GLY A 254 -44.39 11.39 12.27
C GLY A 254 -44.50 9.89 11.99
N GLY A 255 -45.38 9.22 12.74
CA GLY A 255 -45.66 7.79 12.65
C GLY A 255 -46.81 7.42 11.69
N PRO A 256 -47.22 6.15 11.65
CA PRO A 256 -47.94 5.58 10.50
C PRO A 256 -49.45 5.39 10.72
N ASP A 257 -50.24 5.69 9.68
CA ASP A 257 -51.10 4.68 9.04
C ASP A 257 -51.52 5.15 7.62
N VAL A 258 -51.73 4.22 6.67
CA VAL A 258 -52.29 4.53 5.33
C VAL A 258 -53.03 3.33 4.73
N THR A 259 -54.33 3.49 4.47
CA THR A 259 -55.12 2.55 3.66
C THR A 259 -55.33 3.06 2.24
N ALA A 260 -55.20 2.13 1.30
CA ALA A 260 -55.15 2.29 -0.14
C ALA A 260 -56.22 3.19 -0.81
N ALA A 261 -55.83 3.90 -1.88
CA ALA A 261 -56.23 3.56 -3.26
C ALA A 261 -55.63 4.54 -4.31
N ILE A 262 -55.47 4.09 -5.56
CA ILE A 262 -55.05 4.91 -6.72
C ILE A 262 -56.01 4.63 -7.88
N PRO A 263 -56.43 5.67 -8.62
CA PRO A 263 -56.58 5.58 -10.07
C PRO A 263 -55.66 6.59 -10.80
N ALA A 264 -55.24 6.25 -12.01
CA ALA A 264 -54.25 7.01 -12.77
C ALA A 264 -54.85 7.87 -13.89
N ALA A 265 -54.14 8.91 -14.31
CA ALA A 265 -54.32 9.59 -15.60
C ALA A 265 -52.98 10.19 -16.10
N SER A 266 -52.85 10.36 -17.41
CA SER A 266 -51.68 10.93 -18.10
C SER A 266 -51.84 12.45 -18.36
N PRO A 267 -50.77 13.17 -18.75
CA PRO A 267 -50.77 14.64 -18.71
C PRO A 267 -51.63 15.30 -19.79
N ALA A 268 -52.27 16.41 -19.42
CA ALA A 268 -52.91 17.36 -20.31
C ALA A 268 -52.38 18.77 -20.01
N ALA A 269 -52.35 19.65 -21.02
CA ALA A 269 -51.78 20.98 -20.89
C ALA A 269 -52.60 21.89 -19.95
N ALA A 270 -51.93 22.61 -19.05
CA ALA A 270 -52.55 23.60 -18.20
C ALA A 270 -52.90 24.87 -19.00
N ALA A 271 -54.16 24.95 -19.46
CA ALA A 271 -54.77 26.24 -19.78
C ALA A 271 -54.96 27.06 -18.49
N PRO A 272 -54.94 28.41 -18.53
CA PRO A 272 -55.10 29.22 -17.33
C PRO A 272 -56.51 29.06 -16.75
N VAL A 273 -56.59 28.50 -15.54
CA VAL A 273 -57.80 28.53 -14.72
C VAL A 273 -58.00 29.96 -14.21
N VAL A 274 -59.03 30.63 -14.72
CA VAL A 274 -59.48 31.93 -14.21
C VAL A 274 -60.07 31.69 -12.82
N SER A 275 -59.49 32.28 -11.79
CA SER A 275 -60.09 32.31 -10.46
C SER A 275 -61.43 33.04 -10.51
N ALA A 276 -62.46 32.49 -9.87
CA ALA A 276 -63.67 33.23 -9.61
C ALA A 276 -63.33 34.46 -8.75
N ALA A 277 -63.99 35.60 -9.01
CA ALA A 277 -63.85 36.76 -8.15
C ALA A 277 -64.38 36.42 -6.74
N PRO A 278 -63.72 36.86 -5.66
CA PRO A 278 -64.23 36.66 -4.31
C PRO A 278 -65.56 37.37 -4.12
N GLU A 279 -66.45 36.76 -3.34
CA GLU A 279 -67.79 37.29 -3.08
C GLU A 279 -67.89 37.78 -1.62
N LEU A 280 -68.23 39.06 -1.47
CA LEU A 280 -68.45 39.72 -0.19
C LEU A 280 -69.92 39.56 0.22
N THR A 281 -70.17 38.78 1.25
CA THR A 281 -71.51 38.58 1.83
C THR A 281 -71.66 39.41 3.10
N VAL A 282 -72.70 40.24 3.15
CA VAL A 282 -72.99 41.14 4.29
C VAL A 282 -74.40 40.82 4.82
N SER A 283 -74.53 40.67 6.14
CA SER A 283 -75.74 40.16 6.80
C SER A 283 -76.00 40.83 8.16
N GLY A 284 -77.21 40.69 8.70
CA GLY A 284 -77.58 41.29 9.99
C GLY A 284 -77.81 42.81 9.91
N GLY A 285 -77.28 43.56 10.88
CA GLY A 285 -77.38 45.03 10.91
C GLY A 285 -78.77 45.59 11.26
N GLY A 286 -79.62 44.81 11.94
CA GLY A 286 -81.05 45.10 12.15
C GLY A 286 -81.40 46.13 13.23
N PHE A 287 -80.45 46.59 14.05
CA PHE A 287 -80.73 47.56 15.12
C PHE A 287 -81.03 48.96 14.56
N ARG A 288 -82.04 49.66 15.09
CA ARG A 288 -82.29 51.09 14.83
C ARG A 288 -82.74 51.78 16.12
N PRO A 289 -82.34 53.05 16.36
CA PRO A 289 -82.89 53.86 17.44
C PRO A 289 -84.42 53.96 17.35
N SER A 290 -85.10 53.96 18.50
CA SER A 290 -86.56 53.98 18.58
C SER A 290 -87.18 55.38 18.44
N GLY A 291 -86.40 56.45 18.67
CA GLY A 291 -86.84 57.84 18.57
C GLY A 291 -87.85 58.24 19.65
N ARG A 292 -87.98 57.46 20.73
CA ARG A 292 -89.04 57.62 21.73
C ARG A 292 -88.62 58.55 22.86
N ASP A 293 -89.19 59.75 22.91
CA ASP A 293 -88.92 60.74 23.96
C ASP A 293 -89.53 60.35 25.34
N THR A 294 -88.95 59.32 25.94
CA THR A 294 -89.25 58.82 27.29
C THR A 294 -87.94 58.44 27.96
N ILE A 295 -87.90 58.41 29.30
CA ILE A 295 -86.68 58.02 30.05
C ILE A 295 -86.20 56.61 29.65
N ARG A 296 -87.14 55.69 29.36
CA ARG A 296 -86.83 54.35 28.86
C ARG A 296 -86.36 54.35 27.40
N GLY A 297 -87.01 55.13 26.53
CA GLY A 297 -86.69 55.21 25.10
C GLY A 297 -85.30 55.81 24.84
N ARG A 298 -85.01 56.98 25.43
CA ARG A 298 -83.68 57.62 25.31
C ARG A 298 -82.55 56.72 25.82
N ALA A 299 -82.77 55.97 26.90
CA ALA A 299 -81.79 55.02 27.42
C ALA A 299 -81.61 53.77 26.54
N PHE A 300 -82.68 53.29 25.89
CA PHE A 300 -82.62 52.22 24.88
C PHE A 300 -81.80 52.68 23.67
N ASP A 301 -82.10 53.88 23.17
CA ASP A 301 -81.46 54.46 21.99
C ASP A 301 -79.96 54.73 22.25
N GLU A 302 -79.61 55.30 23.40
CA GLU A 302 -78.22 55.58 23.81
C GLU A 302 -77.38 54.30 23.97
N ALA A 303 -77.85 53.34 24.78
CA ALA A 303 -77.08 52.13 25.06
C ALA A 303 -77.01 51.20 23.84
N GLY A 304 -78.12 51.02 23.13
CA GLY A 304 -78.17 50.18 21.93
C GLY A 304 -77.29 50.71 20.80
N THR A 305 -77.34 52.02 20.51
CA THR A 305 -76.48 52.62 19.46
C THR A 305 -75.00 52.46 19.81
N LYS A 306 -74.63 52.65 21.08
CA LYS A 306 -73.25 52.45 21.56
C LYS A 306 -72.78 50.99 21.41
N THR A 307 -73.59 50.01 21.82
CA THR A 307 -73.26 48.59 21.67
C THR A 307 -73.17 48.19 20.20
N TYR A 308 -74.09 48.67 19.35
CA TYR A 308 -74.10 48.39 17.92
C TYR A 308 -72.84 48.94 17.22
N LEU A 309 -72.44 50.18 17.52
CA LEU A 309 -71.19 50.78 17.02
C LEU A 309 -69.94 49.97 17.39
N GLN A 310 -69.89 49.40 18.59
CA GLN A 310 -68.77 48.55 19.02
C GLN A 310 -68.72 47.22 18.25
N LEU A 311 -69.86 46.66 17.86
CA LEU A 311 -69.92 45.49 16.99
C LEU A 311 -69.47 45.83 15.57
N VAL A 312 -69.91 46.97 15.01
CA VAL A 312 -69.47 47.46 13.69
C VAL A 312 -67.95 47.65 13.62
N ASP A 313 -67.33 48.31 14.61
CA ASP A 313 -65.87 48.52 14.63
C ASP A 313 -65.09 47.18 14.75
N SER A 314 -65.61 46.22 15.52
CA SER A 314 -65.04 44.87 15.61
C SER A 314 -65.13 44.11 14.28
N GLU A 315 -66.28 44.20 13.60
CA GLU A 315 -66.54 43.51 12.33
C GLU A 315 -65.67 44.08 11.21
N MET A 316 -65.63 45.42 11.10
CA MET A 316 -64.76 46.16 10.18
C MET A 316 -63.30 45.76 10.35
N ARG A 317 -62.80 45.61 11.58
CA ARG A 317 -61.41 45.18 11.83
C ARG A 317 -61.15 43.75 11.38
N SER A 318 -62.06 42.83 11.67
CA SER A 318 -61.93 41.42 11.32
C SER A 318 -61.89 41.22 9.80
N THR A 319 -62.87 41.79 9.08
CA THR A 319 -62.94 41.69 7.61
C THR A 319 -61.78 42.40 6.91
N THR A 320 -61.36 43.56 7.41
CA THR A 320 -60.16 44.27 6.91
C THR A 320 -58.89 43.42 7.08
N GLN A 321 -58.75 42.70 8.21
CA GLN A 321 -57.60 41.81 8.43
C GLN A 321 -57.65 40.58 7.50
N GLN A 322 -58.81 39.91 7.35
CA GLN A 322 -58.95 38.76 6.45
C GLN A 322 -58.58 39.12 5.01
N LEU A 323 -59.06 40.27 4.53
CA LEU A 323 -58.73 40.79 3.21
C LEU A 323 -57.23 41.14 3.07
N PHE A 324 -56.62 41.72 4.11
CA PHE A 324 -55.17 41.93 4.12
C PHE A 324 -54.39 40.61 4.06
N GLU A 325 -54.82 39.57 4.79
CA GLU A 325 -54.14 38.26 4.76
C GLU A 325 -54.20 37.61 3.36
N GLN A 326 -55.31 37.81 2.63
CA GLN A 326 -55.47 37.35 1.24
C GLN A 326 -54.62 38.15 0.23
N TYR A 327 -54.58 39.48 0.36
CA TYR A 327 -53.91 40.39 -0.58
C TYR A 327 -52.59 40.98 -0.03
N ARG A 328 -51.95 40.31 0.93
CA ARG A 328 -50.78 40.81 1.68
C ARG A 328 -49.56 41.18 0.81
N ASP A 329 -49.48 40.61 -0.39
CA ASP A 329 -48.41 40.76 -1.38
C ASP A 329 -48.91 41.49 -2.66
N ASP A 330 -50.22 41.79 -2.77
CA ASP A 330 -50.85 42.53 -3.87
C ASP A 330 -51.57 43.79 -3.33
N PRO A 331 -50.87 44.95 -3.29
CA PRO A 331 -51.47 46.18 -2.80
C PRO A 331 -52.56 46.74 -3.73
N ALA A 332 -52.68 46.31 -4.99
CA ALA A 332 -53.71 46.79 -5.91
C ALA A 332 -55.03 46.02 -5.74
N GLY A 333 -54.96 44.69 -5.60
CA GLY A 333 -56.10 43.86 -5.18
C GLY A 333 -56.63 44.26 -3.81
N LEU A 334 -55.72 44.53 -2.85
CA LEU A 334 -56.09 45.03 -1.52
C LEU A 334 -56.80 46.39 -1.58
N GLU A 335 -56.28 47.35 -2.35
CA GLU A 335 -56.86 48.70 -2.45
C GLU A 335 -58.28 48.67 -3.02
N LYS A 336 -58.52 47.81 -4.01
CA LYS A 336 -59.86 47.55 -4.55
C LYS A 336 -60.78 46.90 -3.52
N GLY A 337 -60.37 45.78 -2.91
CA GLY A 337 -61.20 45.03 -1.98
C GLY A 337 -61.59 45.85 -0.74
N LEU A 338 -60.71 46.72 -0.26
CA LEU A 338 -60.99 47.65 0.83
C LEU A 338 -62.05 48.69 0.44
N GLY A 339 -62.01 49.18 -0.80
CA GLY A 339 -63.06 50.03 -1.36
C GLY A 339 -64.42 49.34 -1.42
N ASP A 340 -64.45 48.11 -1.94
CA ASP A 340 -65.68 47.29 -2.04
C ASP A 340 -66.27 47.00 -0.64
N LEU A 341 -65.43 46.59 0.32
CA LEU A 341 -65.80 46.36 1.72
C LEU A 341 -66.35 47.62 2.40
N LYS A 342 -65.69 48.77 2.21
CA LYS A 342 -66.13 50.06 2.77
C LYS A 342 -67.55 50.40 2.34
N GLN A 343 -67.86 50.25 1.05
CA GLN A 343 -69.17 50.60 0.49
C GLN A 343 -70.29 49.65 0.98
N ALA A 344 -70.03 48.35 1.07
CA ALA A 344 -71.03 47.38 1.51
C ALA A 344 -71.43 47.61 2.98
N LEU A 345 -70.44 47.70 3.88
CA LEU A 345 -70.66 48.02 5.30
C LEU A 345 -71.36 49.38 5.46
N LYS A 346 -70.92 50.41 4.72
CA LYS A 346 -71.53 51.75 4.72
C LYS A 346 -73.00 51.74 4.32
N LYS A 347 -73.36 50.99 3.27
CA LYS A 347 -74.72 50.89 2.74
C LYS A 347 -75.68 50.17 3.71
N ASP A 348 -75.25 49.04 4.27
CA ASP A 348 -76.17 48.12 4.95
C ASP A 348 -76.11 48.19 6.49
N HIS A 349 -75.06 48.79 7.08
CA HIS A 349 -74.85 48.81 8.54
C HIS A 349 -74.64 50.18 9.19
N ILE A 350 -74.37 51.25 8.43
CA ILE A 350 -74.10 52.60 8.96
C ILE A 350 -75.34 53.49 8.84
N PHE A 351 -75.48 54.49 9.72
CA PHE A 351 -76.59 55.46 9.74
C PHE A 351 -76.08 56.88 9.42
N PRO A 352 -76.90 57.79 8.86
CA PRO A 352 -76.45 59.11 8.42
C PRO A 352 -75.74 59.95 9.50
N GLU A 353 -76.11 59.76 10.77
CA GLU A 353 -75.58 60.51 11.92
C GLU A 353 -74.13 60.13 12.28
N ILE A 354 -73.60 59.01 11.76
CA ILE A 354 -72.29 58.43 12.10
C ILE A 354 -71.39 58.20 10.87
N GLU A 355 -71.88 58.53 9.67
CA GLU A 355 -71.25 58.22 8.39
C GLU A 355 -69.82 58.79 8.24
N ALA A 356 -69.63 60.04 8.64
CA ALA A 356 -68.35 60.74 8.52
C ALA A 356 -67.25 60.18 9.44
N ASP A 357 -67.61 59.81 10.68
CA ASP A 357 -66.68 59.20 11.63
C ASP A 357 -66.29 57.77 11.19
N TYR A 358 -67.24 57.02 10.61
CA TYR A 358 -66.97 55.72 10.01
C TYR A 358 -66.00 55.82 8.83
N ASP A 359 -66.24 56.73 7.87
CA ASP A 359 -65.38 56.88 6.69
C ASP A 359 -63.91 57.18 7.09
N VAL A 360 -63.71 58.10 8.05
CA VAL A 360 -62.38 58.47 8.57
C VAL A 360 -61.76 57.35 9.44
N GLY A 361 -62.59 56.55 10.10
CA GLY A 361 -62.16 55.36 10.84
C GLY A 361 -61.61 54.28 9.90
N PHE A 362 -62.38 53.95 8.86
CA PHE A 362 -62.05 52.94 7.86
C PHE A 362 -60.80 53.33 7.06
N ASP A 363 -60.72 54.56 6.52
CA ASP A 363 -59.60 54.97 5.67
C ASP A 363 -58.25 54.96 6.41
N ARG A 364 -58.26 55.25 7.72
CA ARG A 364 -57.06 55.14 8.57
C ARG A 364 -56.61 53.68 8.74
N LEU A 365 -57.55 52.75 8.85
CA LEU A 365 -57.25 51.32 9.00
C LEU A 365 -56.76 50.73 7.66
N ALA A 366 -57.50 51.00 6.58
CA ALA A 366 -57.15 50.63 5.21
C ALA A 366 -55.75 51.11 4.81
N GLY A 367 -55.42 52.38 5.08
CA GLY A 367 -54.12 52.97 4.78
C GLY A 367 -52.93 52.29 5.49
N ALA A 368 -53.14 51.74 6.70
CA ALA A 368 -52.10 51.02 7.43
C ALA A 368 -51.76 49.67 6.76
N TYR A 369 -52.79 48.89 6.41
CA TYR A 369 -52.61 47.60 5.72
C TYR A 369 -52.10 47.77 4.29
N LEU A 370 -52.52 48.82 3.58
CA LEU A 370 -51.96 49.17 2.26
C LEU A 370 -50.48 49.57 2.33
N GLY A 371 -50.05 50.23 3.42
CA GLY A 371 -48.62 50.46 3.68
C GLY A 371 -47.85 49.15 3.83
N GLN A 372 -48.36 48.22 4.64
CA GLN A 372 -47.73 46.91 4.87
C GLN A 372 -47.65 46.06 3.59
N ALA A 373 -48.71 46.02 2.77
CA ALA A 373 -48.69 45.27 1.51
C ALA A 373 -47.68 45.83 0.49
N ARG A 374 -47.52 47.16 0.44
CA ARG A 374 -46.50 47.83 -0.40
C ARG A 374 -45.08 47.53 0.09
N GLU A 375 -44.86 47.45 1.41
CA GLU A 375 -43.59 46.99 1.97
C GLU A 375 -43.27 45.52 1.69
N ASN A 376 -44.28 44.63 1.77
CA ASN A 376 -44.11 43.20 1.49
C ASN A 376 -43.71 42.96 0.03
N LEU A 377 -44.42 43.60 -0.91
CA LEU A 377 -44.09 43.56 -2.33
C LEU A 377 -42.66 44.07 -2.61
N ALA A 378 -42.25 45.19 -1.98
CA ALA A 378 -40.90 45.71 -2.13
C ALA A 378 -39.82 44.70 -1.67
N LYS A 379 -40.03 44.06 -0.50
CA LYS A 379 -39.12 43.02 0.03
C LYS A 379 -39.11 41.76 -0.85
N SER A 380 -40.25 41.39 -1.42
CA SER A 380 -40.38 40.26 -2.35
C SER A 380 -39.57 40.50 -3.64
N VAL A 381 -39.70 41.69 -4.23
CA VAL A 381 -38.93 42.09 -5.42
C VAL A 381 -37.43 42.17 -5.14
N GLU A 382 -37.01 42.67 -3.97
CA GLU A 382 -35.59 42.68 -3.57
C GLU A 382 -35.02 41.25 -3.46
N LEU A 383 -35.76 40.33 -2.82
CA LEU A 383 -35.37 38.93 -2.69
C LEU A 383 -35.30 38.22 -4.05
N GLN A 384 -36.23 38.49 -4.97
CA GLN A 384 -36.19 37.98 -6.33
C GLN A 384 -34.95 38.48 -7.09
N GLN A 385 -34.65 39.78 -7.03
CA GLN A 385 -33.47 40.35 -7.70
C GLN A 385 -32.15 39.80 -7.15
N ARG A 386 -32.08 39.52 -5.84
CA ARG A 386 -30.94 38.83 -5.21
C ARG A 386 -30.81 37.38 -5.70
N ALA A 387 -31.92 36.66 -5.86
CA ALA A 387 -31.92 35.28 -6.38
C ALA A 387 -31.49 35.22 -7.85
N GLU A 388 -32.07 36.05 -8.72
CA GLU A 388 -31.70 36.17 -10.14
C GLU A 388 -30.22 36.51 -10.33
N PHE A 389 -29.67 37.39 -9.47
CA PHE A 389 -28.24 37.71 -9.47
C PHE A 389 -27.36 36.48 -9.13
N ILE A 390 -27.75 35.67 -8.14
CA ILE A 390 -27.00 34.47 -7.72
C ILE A 390 -27.02 33.42 -8.84
N ASP A 391 -28.20 33.12 -9.40
CA ASP A 391 -28.34 32.12 -10.48
C ASP A 391 -27.56 32.53 -11.73
N GLN A 392 -27.60 33.82 -12.11
CA GLN A 392 -26.84 34.33 -13.25
C GLN A 392 -25.32 34.30 -12.99
N THR A 393 -24.87 34.56 -11.77
CA THR A 393 -23.45 34.43 -11.38
C THR A 393 -22.99 32.99 -11.56
N ALA A 394 -23.73 32.05 -10.97
CA ALA A 394 -23.41 30.62 -11.02
C ALA A 394 -23.40 30.08 -12.47
N GLN A 395 -24.29 30.55 -13.34
CA GLN A 395 -24.29 30.19 -14.76
C GLN A 395 -23.06 30.71 -15.51
N LEU A 396 -22.69 31.99 -15.33
CA LEU A 396 -21.55 32.61 -16.01
C LEU A 396 -20.22 31.95 -15.59
N GLU A 397 -20.01 31.73 -14.29
CA GLU A 397 -18.84 31.00 -13.78
C GLU A 397 -18.81 29.55 -14.30
N THR A 398 -19.96 28.87 -14.30
CA THR A 398 -20.08 27.50 -14.82
C THR A 398 -19.70 27.41 -16.32
N ASP A 399 -20.08 28.40 -17.13
CA ASP A 399 -19.73 28.43 -18.55
C ASP A 399 -18.26 28.81 -18.79
N GLN A 400 -17.68 29.71 -17.99
CA GLN A 400 -16.24 29.97 -17.99
C GLN A 400 -15.44 28.69 -17.64
N GLN A 401 -15.87 27.94 -16.62
CA GLN A 401 -15.23 26.67 -16.23
C GLN A 401 -15.35 25.60 -17.31
N LYS A 402 -16.46 25.53 -18.07
CA LYS A 402 -16.56 24.65 -19.26
C LYS A 402 -15.56 25.04 -20.35
N GLN A 403 -15.37 26.33 -20.60
CA GLN A 403 -14.39 26.82 -21.59
C GLN A 403 -12.96 26.51 -21.15
N LEU A 404 -12.61 26.71 -19.88
CA LEU A 404 -11.31 26.32 -19.30
C LEU A 404 -11.08 24.80 -19.36
N ALA A 405 -12.11 23.99 -19.10
CA ALA A 405 -12.03 22.54 -19.25
C ALA A 405 -11.79 22.11 -20.72
N GLY A 406 -12.46 22.76 -21.67
CA GLY A 406 -12.31 22.55 -23.11
C GLY A 406 -11.09 23.23 -23.76
N PHE A 407 -10.33 24.03 -23.01
CA PHE A 407 -9.21 24.81 -23.53
C PHE A 407 -8.07 23.94 -24.08
N ASP A 408 -7.66 24.23 -25.31
CA ASP A 408 -6.44 23.74 -25.97
C ASP A 408 -5.33 24.81 -25.83
N PRO A 409 -4.22 24.52 -25.14
CA PRO A 409 -3.05 25.40 -25.03
C PRO A 409 -2.47 25.94 -26.35
N GLN A 410 -2.75 25.30 -27.50
CA GLN A 410 -2.19 25.67 -28.80
C GLN A 410 -3.12 26.55 -29.67
N SER A 411 -4.36 26.84 -29.23
CA SER A 411 -5.31 27.71 -29.97
C SER A 411 -5.35 29.15 -29.41
N PRO A 412 -5.00 30.17 -30.21
CA PRO A 412 -5.19 31.58 -29.83
C PRO A 412 -6.67 31.96 -29.68
N GLU A 413 -7.58 31.34 -30.44
CA GLU A 413 -9.02 31.60 -30.37
C GLU A 413 -9.60 31.23 -28.99
N ALA A 414 -9.13 30.12 -28.42
CA ALA A 414 -9.61 29.62 -27.13
C ALA A 414 -9.25 30.56 -25.96
N GLY A 415 -8.09 31.24 -26.02
CA GLY A 415 -7.72 32.29 -25.04
C GLY A 415 -8.64 33.51 -25.09
N ASN A 416 -9.00 33.97 -26.31
CA ASN A 416 -9.91 35.10 -26.50
C ASN A 416 -11.34 34.79 -25.99
N ALA A 417 -11.79 33.55 -26.08
CA ALA A 417 -13.08 33.12 -25.53
C ALA A 417 -13.12 33.25 -24.00
N ILE A 418 -12.08 32.77 -23.30
CA ILE A 418 -11.96 32.85 -21.84
C ILE A 418 -11.91 34.30 -21.35
N ALA A 419 -11.16 35.17 -22.05
CA ALA A 419 -11.13 36.61 -21.76
C ALA A 419 -12.51 37.27 -21.94
N SER A 420 -13.26 36.86 -22.97
CA SER A 420 -14.62 37.35 -23.22
C SER A 420 -15.62 36.88 -22.15
N ALA A 421 -15.49 35.64 -21.65
CA ALA A 421 -16.29 35.12 -20.54
C ALA A 421 -15.98 35.87 -19.22
N GLN A 422 -14.71 36.20 -18.95
CA GLN A 422 -14.36 37.02 -17.79
C GLN A 422 -14.97 38.42 -17.87
N ALA A 423 -14.95 39.06 -19.05
CA ALA A 423 -15.57 40.38 -19.23
C ALA A 423 -17.09 40.36 -18.98
N ALA A 424 -17.79 39.27 -19.32
CA ALA A 424 -19.21 39.09 -19.03
C ALA A 424 -19.49 38.94 -17.51
N ILE A 425 -18.62 38.23 -16.78
CA ILE A 425 -18.69 38.14 -15.31
C ILE A 425 -18.44 39.51 -14.67
N ASP A 426 -17.40 40.22 -15.12
CA ASP A 426 -17.07 41.55 -14.62
C ASP A 426 -18.23 42.55 -14.83
N GLN A 427 -18.84 42.53 -16.02
CA GLN A 427 -20.02 43.36 -16.36
C GLN A 427 -21.26 42.99 -15.53
N HIS A 428 -21.44 41.71 -15.18
CA HIS A 428 -22.53 41.25 -14.32
C HIS A 428 -22.41 41.84 -12.90
N TYR A 429 -21.22 41.79 -12.31
CA TYR A 429 -20.95 42.43 -11.02
C TYR A 429 -21.12 43.96 -11.08
N ASP A 430 -20.65 44.63 -12.13
CA ASP A 430 -20.85 46.08 -12.30
C ASP A 430 -22.33 46.45 -12.44
N THR A 431 -23.13 45.60 -13.10
CA THR A 431 -24.59 45.77 -13.22
C THR A 431 -25.29 45.58 -11.87
N ALA A 432 -24.83 44.64 -11.04
CA ALA A 432 -25.37 44.43 -9.70
C ALA A 432 -25.13 45.63 -8.76
N VAL A 433 -23.95 46.24 -8.83
CA VAL A 433 -23.63 47.49 -8.10
C VAL A 433 -24.51 48.64 -8.58
N GLN A 434 -24.68 48.82 -9.89
CA GLN A 434 -25.56 49.86 -10.46
C GLN A 434 -27.03 49.72 -10.03
N ARG A 435 -27.48 48.49 -9.74
CA ARG A 435 -28.84 48.18 -9.25
C ARG A 435 -28.96 48.23 -7.72
N GLY A 436 -27.86 48.44 -6.98
CA GLY A 436 -27.86 48.41 -5.51
C GLY A 436 -28.02 47.01 -4.90
N ILE A 437 -27.79 45.95 -5.67
CA ILE A 437 -27.92 44.54 -5.23
C ILE A 437 -26.68 44.10 -4.43
N LEU A 438 -25.51 44.68 -4.75
CA LEU A 438 -24.20 44.36 -4.17
C LEU A 438 -23.39 45.64 -3.89
N ASP A 439 -22.58 45.62 -2.83
CA ASP A 439 -21.68 46.72 -2.47
C ASP A 439 -20.47 46.82 -3.44
N PRO A 440 -19.98 48.03 -3.78
CA PRO A 440 -18.80 48.20 -4.64
C PRO A 440 -17.54 47.45 -4.19
N ASP A 441 -17.26 47.38 -2.89
CA ASP A 441 -16.05 46.73 -2.37
C ASP A 441 -16.16 45.20 -2.45
N ASP A 442 -17.36 44.65 -2.25
CA ASP A 442 -17.61 43.20 -2.39
C ASP A 442 -17.62 42.77 -3.86
N ALA A 443 -18.17 43.60 -4.75
CA ALA A 443 -18.06 43.41 -6.20
C ALA A 443 -16.60 43.49 -6.69
N ALA A 444 -15.77 44.35 -6.09
CA ALA A 444 -14.34 44.42 -6.41
C ALA A 444 -13.60 43.13 -5.99
N LYS A 445 -13.85 42.62 -4.78
CA LYS A 445 -13.27 41.35 -4.28
C LYS A 445 -13.67 40.17 -5.17
N ALA A 446 -14.96 40.04 -5.48
CA ALA A 446 -15.47 38.93 -6.28
C ALA A 446 -14.88 38.89 -7.71
N LYS A 447 -14.73 40.06 -8.36
CA LYS A 447 -14.04 40.15 -9.66
C LYS A 447 -12.56 39.76 -9.59
N ILE A 448 -11.86 40.09 -8.52
CA ILE A 448 -10.46 39.66 -8.32
C ILE A 448 -10.38 38.13 -8.15
N GLU A 449 -11.26 37.54 -7.34
CA GLU A 449 -11.32 36.09 -7.12
C GLU A 449 -11.67 35.32 -8.41
N SER A 450 -12.66 35.79 -9.18
CA SER A 450 -13.03 35.24 -10.48
C SER A 450 -11.85 35.25 -11.47
N ARG A 451 -11.19 36.42 -11.64
CA ARG A 451 -10.01 36.57 -12.53
C ARG A 451 -8.85 35.68 -12.12
N ARG A 452 -8.56 35.59 -10.81
CA ARG A 452 -7.54 34.70 -10.24
C ARG A 452 -7.85 33.23 -10.54
N ASN A 453 -9.09 32.80 -10.38
CA ASN A 453 -9.51 31.43 -10.67
C ASN A 453 -9.42 31.10 -12.17
N ALA A 454 -9.75 32.04 -13.05
CA ALA A 454 -9.58 31.89 -14.50
C ALA A 454 -8.10 31.78 -14.89
N ALA A 455 -7.23 32.64 -14.35
CA ALA A 455 -5.79 32.61 -14.58
C ALA A 455 -5.15 31.29 -14.07
N LEU A 456 -5.51 30.83 -12.87
CA LEU A 456 -5.07 29.54 -12.32
C LEU A 456 -5.42 28.37 -13.24
N GLY A 457 -6.65 28.33 -13.78
CA GLY A 457 -7.09 27.30 -14.72
C GLY A 457 -6.33 27.36 -16.06
N PHE A 458 -6.16 28.56 -16.63
CA PHE A 458 -5.50 28.78 -17.91
C PHE A 458 -4.01 28.38 -17.88
N TYR A 459 -3.25 28.94 -16.94
CA TYR A 459 -1.81 28.65 -16.82
C TYR A 459 -1.54 27.23 -16.32
N GLY A 460 -2.41 26.66 -15.47
CA GLY A 460 -2.36 25.25 -15.11
C GLY A 460 -2.49 24.32 -16.33
N LYS A 461 -3.50 24.56 -17.19
CA LYS A 461 -3.69 23.83 -18.46
C LYS A 461 -2.49 23.91 -19.40
N GLN A 462 -1.87 25.09 -19.51
CA GLN A 462 -0.65 25.26 -20.33
C GLN A 462 0.52 24.45 -19.76
N ALA A 463 0.75 24.51 -18.44
CA ALA A 463 1.81 23.78 -17.77
C ALA A 463 1.61 22.25 -17.78
N ASP A 464 0.36 21.77 -17.74
CA ASP A 464 0.04 20.34 -17.86
C ASP A 464 0.49 19.74 -19.21
N ALA A 465 0.53 20.54 -20.28
CA ALA A 465 0.99 20.12 -21.61
C ALA A 465 2.53 20.10 -21.78
N LEU A 466 3.29 20.65 -20.82
CA LEU A 466 4.76 20.72 -20.87
C LEU A 466 5.41 19.55 -20.11
N ASP A 467 6.71 19.33 -20.31
CA ASP A 467 7.53 18.48 -19.44
C ASP A 467 8.00 19.26 -18.19
N ALA A 468 8.77 18.61 -17.30
CA ALA A 468 9.18 19.24 -16.04
C ALA A 468 10.05 20.49 -16.24
N ASP A 469 10.89 20.52 -17.28
CA ASP A 469 11.81 21.63 -17.53
C ASP A 469 11.12 22.76 -18.32
N GLY A 470 10.12 22.43 -19.15
CA GLY A 470 9.17 23.39 -19.72
C GLY A 470 8.30 24.07 -18.65
N VAL A 471 7.76 23.32 -17.68
CA VAL A 471 7.03 23.91 -16.53
C VAL A 471 7.93 24.82 -15.70
N LYS A 472 9.21 24.44 -15.52
CA LYS A 472 10.21 25.29 -14.86
C LYS A 472 10.42 26.60 -15.64
N ALA A 473 10.69 26.52 -16.94
CA ALA A 473 10.94 27.70 -17.78
C ALA A 473 9.73 28.65 -17.82
N MET A 474 8.52 28.10 -17.96
CA MET A 474 7.26 28.85 -17.90
C MET A 474 7.12 29.61 -16.57
N ARG A 475 7.42 28.96 -15.42
CA ARG A 475 7.39 29.62 -14.12
C ARG A 475 8.44 30.75 -14.01
N GLU A 476 9.65 30.53 -14.53
CA GLU A 476 10.71 31.54 -14.51
C GLU A 476 10.37 32.77 -15.38
N GLU A 477 9.73 32.56 -16.54
CA GLU A 477 9.19 33.63 -17.39
C GLU A 477 8.03 34.39 -16.70
N MET A 478 7.06 33.67 -16.13
CA MET A 478 5.95 34.29 -15.40
C MET A 478 6.42 35.08 -14.16
N ALA A 479 7.45 34.60 -13.46
CA ALA A 479 8.04 35.32 -12.33
C ALA A 479 8.69 36.65 -12.76
N ALA A 480 9.34 36.68 -13.93
CA ALA A 480 9.87 37.91 -14.51
C ALA A 480 8.75 38.89 -14.91
N ASN A 481 7.70 38.41 -15.59
CA ASN A 481 6.54 39.21 -15.96
C ASN A 481 5.77 39.75 -14.73
N MET A 482 5.75 39.00 -13.62
CA MET A 482 5.15 39.48 -12.36
C MET A 482 5.99 40.58 -11.69
N ALA A 483 7.30 40.63 -11.94
CA ALA A 483 8.18 41.70 -11.46
C ALA A 483 8.11 42.97 -12.34
N ASP A 484 7.94 42.83 -13.67
CA ASP A 484 7.89 43.94 -14.63
C ASP A 484 6.47 44.48 -14.86
N GLY A 485 5.81 44.88 -13.77
CA GLY A 485 4.48 45.52 -13.78
C GLY A 485 3.29 44.63 -13.45
N GLY A 486 3.47 43.30 -13.38
CA GLY A 486 2.46 42.35 -12.92
C GLY A 486 1.62 41.73 -14.05
N ILE A 487 1.08 40.54 -13.79
CA ILE A 487 0.25 39.80 -14.75
C ILE A 487 -1.21 40.28 -14.64
N ALA A 488 -1.78 40.72 -15.76
CA ALA A 488 -3.14 41.27 -15.79
C ALA A 488 -4.18 40.23 -15.29
N GLY A 489 -4.88 40.55 -14.19
CA GLY A 489 -5.86 39.67 -13.56
C GLY A 489 -5.30 38.72 -12.48
N LEU A 490 -3.99 38.78 -12.18
CA LEU A 490 -3.35 37.98 -11.14
C LEU A 490 -2.71 38.90 -10.09
N ASP A 491 -3.15 38.77 -8.84
CA ASP A 491 -2.60 39.49 -7.69
C ASP A 491 -1.43 38.72 -7.03
N GLY A 492 -0.81 39.28 -5.99
CA GLY A 492 0.32 38.66 -5.30
C GLY A 492 -0.02 37.29 -4.67
N ASP A 493 -1.22 37.15 -4.12
CA ASP A 493 -1.69 35.90 -3.52
C ASP A 493 -2.10 34.86 -4.59
N GLY A 494 -2.69 35.31 -5.71
CA GLY A 494 -2.93 34.51 -6.90
C GLY A 494 -1.64 33.99 -7.52
N TRP A 495 -0.63 34.85 -7.68
CA TRP A 495 0.71 34.45 -8.14
C TRP A 495 1.34 33.44 -7.18
N SER A 496 1.34 33.70 -5.87
CA SER A 496 1.85 32.76 -4.85
C SER A 496 1.15 31.39 -4.92
N THR A 497 -0.16 31.38 -5.17
CA THR A 497 -0.96 30.16 -5.36
C THR A 497 -0.57 29.42 -6.65
N LEU A 498 -0.41 30.16 -7.76
CA LEU A 498 -0.04 29.59 -9.05
C LEU A 498 1.38 29.02 -9.02
N ASP A 499 2.36 29.80 -8.57
CA ASP A 499 3.76 29.41 -8.45
C ASP A 499 3.91 28.13 -7.60
N ALA A 500 3.26 28.05 -6.44
CA ALA A 500 3.26 26.85 -5.60
C ALA A 500 2.65 25.62 -6.31
N SER A 501 1.65 25.81 -7.17
CA SER A 501 1.06 24.73 -7.97
C SER A 501 1.96 24.30 -9.13
N LEU A 502 2.62 25.24 -9.83
CA LEU A 502 3.62 24.96 -10.87
C LEU A 502 4.87 24.27 -10.30
N GLN A 503 5.37 24.71 -9.13
CA GLN A 503 6.43 24.02 -8.39
C GLN A 503 6.03 22.59 -7.97
N LYS A 504 4.75 22.35 -7.65
CA LYS A 504 4.24 21.00 -7.38
C LYS A 504 4.22 20.16 -8.67
N LEU A 505 3.77 20.74 -9.78
CA LEU A 505 3.67 20.06 -11.08
C LEU A 505 5.04 19.69 -11.66
N GLU A 506 6.04 20.58 -11.60
CA GLU A 506 7.44 20.26 -11.97
C GLU A 506 7.94 19.03 -11.20
N ARG A 507 7.74 19.01 -9.87
CA ARG A 507 8.18 17.88 -9.02
C ARG A 507 7.45 16.59 -9.34
N VAL A 508 6.15 16.63 -9.65
CA VAL A 508 5.39 15.45 -10.10
C VAL A 508 5.94 14.93 -11.42
N LYS A 509 6.00 15.78 -12.46
CA LYS A 509 6.50 15.40 -13.80
C LYS A 509 7.95 14.90 -13.76
N ARG A 510 8.83 15.50 -12.95
CA ARG A 510 10.23 15.03 -12.80
C ARG A 510 10.30 13.69 -12.05
N ASN A 511 9.47 13.47 -11.02
CA ASN A 511 9.38 12.18 -10.34
C ASN A 511 8.83 11.07 -11.26
N GLU A 512 7.85 11.38 -12.10
CA GLU A 512 7.30 10.46 -13.10
C GLU A 512 8.34 10.12 -14.19
N ALA A 513 9.11 11.11 -14.67
CA ALA A 513 10.22 10.89 -15.59
C ALA A 513 11.31 9.99 -14.98
N MET A 514 11.77 10.28 -13.75
CA MET A 514 12.74 9.44 -13.03
C MET A 514 12.21 8.02 -12.77
N ARG A 515 10.90 7.86 -12.50
CA ARG A 515 10.29 6.54 -12.36
C ARG A 515 10.27 5.79 -13.69
N SER A 516 9.85 6.44 -14.77
CA SER A 516 9.84 5.84 -16.12
C SER A 516 11.23 5.37 -16.55
N GLU A 517 12.26 6.19 -16.31
CA GLU A 517 13.66 5.82 -16.55
C GLU A 517 14.11 4.62 -15.70
N ASN A 518 13.74 4.58 -14.41
CA ASN A 518 14.10 3.47 -13.53
C ASN A 518 13.35 2.16 -13.84
N ASP A 519 12.05 2.22 -14.13
CA ASP A 519 11.25 1.06 -14.54
C ASP A 519 11.78 0.51 -15.88
N PHE A 520 12.25 1.39 -16.79
CA PHE A 520 12.92 1.00 -18.03
C PHE A 520 14.34 0.42 -17.80
N ARG A 521 15.12 1.00 -16.88
CA ARG A 521 16.42 0.45 -16.44
C ARG A 521 16.28 -0.94 -15.83
N GLU A 522 15.28 -1.16 -14.99
CA GLU A 522 15.00 -2.46 -14.39
C GLU A 522 14.63 -3.52 -15.44
N ARG A 523 13.91 -3.15 -16.51
CA ARG A 523 13.67 -4.02 -17.68
C ARG A 523 14.97 -4.41 -18.38
N GLY A 524 15.85 -3.45 -18.65
CA GLY A 524 17.15 -3.70 -19.28
C GLY A 524 18.07 -4.58 -18.42
N ASP A 525 18.12 -4.32 -17.12
CA ASP A 525 18.85 -5.16 -16.16
C ASP A 525 18.27 -6.58 -16.09
N LYS A 526 16.94 -6.75 -16.05
CA LYS A 526 16.29 -8.08 -16.10
C LYS A 526 16.64 -8.85 -17.37
N MET A 527 16.83 -8.18 -18.50
CA MET A 527 17.30 -8.83 -19.74
C MET A 527 18.77 -9.25 -19.64
N ALA A 528 19.66 -8.37 -19.18
CA ALA A 528 21.09 -8.70 -18.99
C ALA A 528 21.29 -9.83 -17.97
N LEU A 529 20.53 -9.83 -16.86
CA LEU A 529 20.57 -10.85 -15.81
C LEU A 529 20.20 -12.25 -16.30
N ARG A 530 19.56 -12.44 -17.47
CA ARG A 530 19.33 -13.78 -18.03
C ARG A 530 20.62 -14.47 -18.46
N LEU A 531 21.65 -13.71 -18.85
CA LEU A 531 22.96 -14.25 -19.20
C LEU A 531 23.67 -14.88 -17.99
N LEU A 532 23.44 -14.36 -16.77
CA LEU A 532 23.86 -15.02 -15.52
C LEU A 532 23.14 -16.36 -15.27
N ALA A 533 21.90 -16.49 -15.75
CA ALA A 533 21.14 -17.73 -15.68
C ALA A 533 21.43 -18.69 -16.85
N GLY A 534 22.41 -18.37 -17.72
CA GLY A 534 22.72 -19.14 -18.93
C GLY A 534 21.71 -19.00 -20.07
N VAL A 535 20.72 -18.10 -19.96
CA VAL A 535 19.64 -17.92 -20.93
C VAL A 535 19.93 -16.75 -21.86
N GLU A 536 19.95 -17.01 -23.17
CA GLU A 536 20.14 -16.00 -24.22
C GLU A 536 18.99 -14.96 -24.21
N VAL A 537 19.31 -13.69 -24.47
CA VAL A 537 18.33 -12.60 -24.54
C VAL A 537 17.43 -12.76 -25.77
N ASN A 538 16.12 -12.70 -25.58
CA ASN A 538 15.14 -12.85 -26.67
C ASN A 538 15.26 -11.68 -27.68
N PRO A 539 15.49 -11.92 -28.98
CA PRO A 539 15.63 -10.86 -29.99
C PRO A 539 14.39 -9.97 -30.15
N GLY A 540 13.19 -10.51 -29.98
CA GLY A 540 11.94 -9.75 -30.06
C GLY A 540 11.78 -8.79 -28.89
N GLU A 541 12.10 -9.25 -27.67
CA GLU A 541 12.09 -8.44 -26.45
C GLU A 541 13.13 -7.30 -26.53
N LEU A 542 14.32 -7.58 -27.05
CA LEU A 542 15.34 -6.56 -27.31
C LEU A 542 14.89 -5.56 -28.39
N SER A 543 14.19 -6.01 -29.43
CA SER A 543 13.63 -5.14 -30.46
C SER A 543 12.59 -4.17 -29.88
N THR A 544 11.67 -4.65 -29.04
CA THR A 544 10.71 -3.80 -28.33
C THR A 544 11.42 -2.83 -27.38
N PHE A 545 12.41 -3.29 -26.62
CA PHE A 545 13.19 -2.43 -25.72
C PHE A 545 13.94 -1.31 -26.47
N MET A 546 14.45 -1.58 -27.68
CA MET A 546 15.08 -0.58 -28.53
C MET A 546 14.09 0.46 -29.08
N LEU A 547 12.83 0.10 -29.32
CA LEU A 547 11.76 1.03 -29.75
C LEU A 547 11.32 1.92 -28.58
N ASP A 548 11.04 1.32 -27.42
CA ASP A 548 10.62 2.02 -26.20
C ASP A 548 11.63 3.10 -25.76
N ALA A 549 12.93 2.85 -25.95
CA ALA A 549 14.03 3.77 -25.64
C ALA A 549 13.93 5.16 -26.33
N GLY A 550 13.10 5.29 -27.37
CA GLY A 550 12.80 6.57 -28.02
C GLY A 550 11.77 7.43 -27.29
N GLY A 551 10.88 6.82 -26.48
CA GLY A 551 9.83 7.51 -25.73
C GLY A 551 10.12 7.70 -24.24
N THR A 552 11.09 6.97 -23.68
CA THR A 552 11.47 7.08 -22.25
C THR A 552 12.51 8.17 -22.01
N PRO A 553 12.34 9.08 -21.02
CA PRO A 553 13.39 9.98 -20.55
C PRO A 553 14.67 9.22 -20.19
N GLY A 554 15.84 9.67 -20.64
CA GLY A 554 17.11 8.94 -20.46
C GLY A 554 17.23 7.61 -21.23
N GLY A 555 16.18 7.15 -21.92
CA GLY A 555 16.06 5.80 -22.47
C GLY A 555 17.20 5.37 -23.39
N LYS A 556 17.75 6.28 -24.20
CA LYS A 556 18.90 6.01 -25.08
C LYS A 556 20.18 5.64 -24.29
N GLN A 557 20.41 6.27 -23.15
CA GLN A 557 21.57 5.99 -22.28
C GLN A 557 21.40 4.65 -21.57
N VAL A 558 20.19 4.40 -21.06
CA VAL A 558 19.82 3.10 -20.44
C VAL A 558 19.91 1.94 -21.45
N LEU A 559 19.51 2.19 -22.71
CA LEU A 559 19.68 1.22 -23.79
C LEU A 559 21.15 0.93 -24.08
N GLN A 560 22.01 1.95 -24.16
CA GLN A 560 23.45 1.77 -24.37
C GLN A 560 24.11 1.01 -23.21
N GLU A 561 23.74 1.31 -21.96
CA GLU A 561 24.18 0.57 -20.77
C GLU A 561 23.74 -0.92 -20.84
N THR A 562 22.47 -1.16 -21.21
CA THR A 562 21.91 -2.51 -21.35
C THR A 562 22.61 -3.32 -22.45
N LEU A 563 22.83 -2.72 -23.62
CA LEU A 563 23.57 -3.36 -24.73
C LEU A 563 25.03 -3.65 -24.35
N SER A 564 25.66 -2.78 -23.57
CA SER A 564 27.02 -2.97 -23.06
C SER A 564 27.10 -4.17 -22.09
N LYS A 565 26.16 -4.27 -21.15
CA LYS A 565 26.02 -5.43 -20.24
C LYS A 565 25.76 -6.72 -21.02
N ILE A 566 24.87 -6.71 -22.01
CA ILE A 566 24.58 -7.88 -22.85
C ILE A 566 25.82 -8.33 -23.65
N SER A 567 26.58 -7.38 -24.19
CA SER A 567 27.83 -7.66 -24.93
C SER A 567 28.89 -8.29 -24.03
N ALA A 568 29.19 -7.67 -22.89
CA ALA A 568 30.14 -8.19 -21.91
C ALA A 568 29.71 -9.56 -21.36
N GLY A 569 28.41 -9.75 -21.11
CA GLY A 569 27.88 -11.01 -20.60
C GLY A 569 27.97 -12.18 -21.59
N ARG A 570 27.73 -11.93 -22.88
CA ARG A 570 27.99 -12.92 -23.94
C ARG A 570 29.47 -13.28 -24.03
N ALA A 571 30.35 -12.28 -24.06
CA ALA A 571 31.80 -12.52 -24.07
C ALA A 571 32.27 -13.36 -22.87
N ILE A 572 31.80 -13.06 -21.66
CA ILE A 572 32.14 -13.81 -20.44
C ILE A 572 31.54 -15.22 -20.42
N ARG A 573 30.36 -15.44 -21.03
CA ARG A 573 29.80 -16.78 -21.24
C ARG A 573 30.70 -17.60 -22.18
N ASP A 574 31.09 -17.03 -23.31
CA ASP A 574 31.74 -17.75 -24.42
C ASP A 574 33.26 -17.96 -24.22
N PHE A 575 33.94 -17.11 -23.45
CA PHE A 575 35.38 -17.22 -23.15
C PHE A 575 35.73 -18.32 -22.11
N SER A 576 36.98 -18.80 -22.12
CA SER A 576 37.53 -19.55 -20.98
C SER A 576 37.61 -18.67 -19.72
N LEU A 577 37.75 -19.26 -18.52
CA LEU A 577 37.82 -18.47 -17.29
C LEU A 577 38.99 -17.46 -17.30
N PRO A 578 40.23 -17.81 -17.69
CA PRO A 578 41.33 -16.85 -17.77
C PRO A 578 41.12 -15.74 -18.81
N GLU A 579 40.36 -16.00 -19.88
CA GLU A 579 40.02 -14.99 -20.88
C GLU A 579 38.91 -14.05 -20.41
N ALA A 580 37.90 -14.57 -19.73
CA ALA A 580 36.86 -13.75 -19.10
C ALA A 580 37.44 -12.82 -18.01
N GLU A 581 38.41 -13.31 -17.22
CA GLU A 581 39.17 -12.50 -16.27
C GLU A 581 39.98 -11.38 -16.96
N ARG A 582 40.66 -11.69 -18.08
CA ARG A 582 41.38 -10.70 -18.90
C ARG A 582 40.42 -9.68 -19.53
N HIS A 583 39.23 -10.10 -19.97
CA HIS A 583 38.22 -9.22 -20.55
C HIS A 583 37.73 -8.19 -19.53
N VAL A 584 37.39 -8.62 -18.31
CA VAL A 584 36.98 -7.71 -17.22
C VAL A 584 38.12 -6.78 -16.79
N ALA A 585 39.36 -7.28 -16.71
CA ALA A 585 40.52 -6.42 -16.47
C ALA A 585 40.75 -5.39 -17.61
N GLY A 586 40.43 -5.77 -18.85
CA GLY A 586 40.42 -4.89 -20.02
C GLY A 586 39.37 -3.79 -19.91
N LEU A 587 38.12 -4.14 -19.59
CA LEU A 587 37.04 -3.17 -19.35
C LEU A 587 37.41 -2.18 -18.23
N ARG A 588 37.91 -2.68 -17.08
CA ARG A 588 38.36 -1.82 -15.98
C ARG A 588 39.48 -0.86 -16.42
N LYS A 589 40.41 -1.30 -17.28
CA LYS A 589 41.45 -0.44 -17.85
C LYS A 589 40.91 0.57 -18.87
N GLN A 590 39.86 0.21 -19.62
CA GLN A 590 39.22 1.08 -20.61
C GLN A 590 38.46 2.23 -19.95
N PHE A 591 37.72 1.97 -18.87
CA PHE A 591 36.94 2.99 -18.15
C PHE A 591 37.80 3.88 -17.24
N GLY A 592 39.04 3.48 -16.94
CA GLY A 592 40.02 4.32 -16.24
C GLY A 592 39.71 4.58 -14.77
N ASN A 593 40.14 5.75 -14.27
CA ASN A 593 40.03 6.13 -12.86
C ASN A 593 38.76 6.96 -12.55
N GLU A 594 38.12 7.54 -13.56
CA GLU A 594 36.92 8.37 -13.44
C GLU A 594 35.80 7.85 -14.38
N PRO A 595 35.38 6.57 -14.20
CA PRO A 595 34.34 5.96 -15.02
C PRO A 595 32.97 6.60 -14.79
N THR A 596 32.12 6.62 -15.81
CA THR A 596 30.72 7.03 -15.64
C THR A 596 29.92 5.99 -14.85
N ASP A 597 28.82 6.42 -14.24
CA ASP A 597 27.85 5.56 -13.54
C ASP A 597 27.39 4.33 -14.35
N ALA A 598 27.22 4.49 -15.67
CA ALA A 598 26.81 3.41 -16.57
C ALA A 598 27.95 2.41 -16.82
N GLU A 599 29.19 2.89 -16.92
CA GLU A 599 30.39 2.05 -17.03
C GLU A 599 30.68 1.31 -15.72
N LEU A 600 30.51 1.96 -14.57
CA LEU A 600 30.57 1.33 -13.25
C LEU A 600 29.55 0.19 -13.10
N ARG A 601 28.27 0.43 -13.47
CA ARG A 601 27.23 -0.63 -13.44
C ARG A 601 27.51 -1.75 -14.45
N THR A 602 28.10 -1.44 -15.60
CA THR A 602 28.50 -2.45 -16.60
C THR A 602 29.69 -3.28 -16.11
N LEU A 603 30.69 -2.64 -15.49
CA LEU A 603 31.85 -3.32 -14.91
C LEU A 603 31.44 -4.20 -13.73
N ALA A 604 30.61 -3.72 -12.80
CA ALA A 604 30.12 -4.50 -11.68
C ALA A 604 29.29 -5.73 -12.12
N PHE A 605 28.50 -5.61 -13.19
CA PHE A 605 27.81 -6.74 -13.81
C PHE A 605 28.81 -7.76 -14.38
N ALA A 606 29.83 -7.30 -15.12
CA ALA A 606 30.85 -8.15 -15.72
C ALA A 606 31.74 -8.86 -14.67
N GLU A 607 32.16 -8.14 -13.62
CA GLU A 607 32.87 -8.69 -12.46
C GLU A 607 32.06 -9.77 -11.74
N LYS A 608 30.75 -9.55 -11.57
CA LYS A 608 29.84 -10.55 -11.02
C LYS A 608 29.75 -11.78 -11.93
N MET A 609 29.61 -11.62 -13.24
CA MET A 609 29.56 -12.76 -14.18
C MET A 609 30.83 -13.63 -14.10
N VAL A 610 32.02 -13.03 -13.97
CA VAL A 610 33.26 -13.79 -13.78
C VAL A 610 33.31 -14.47 -12.41
N ALA A 611 32.81 -13.83 -11.34
CA ALA A 611 32.76 -14.42 -10.01
C ALA A 611 31.79 -15.63 -9.93
N ASP A 612 30.60 -15.50 -10.51
CA ASP A 612 29.63 -16.59 -10.64
C ASP A 612 30.21 -17.74 -11.49
N LYS A 613 30.77 -17.45 -12.67
CA LYS A 613 31.44 -18.44 -13.53
C LYS A 613 32.60 -19.15 -12.84
N ARG A 614 33.45 -18.42 -12.11
CA ARG A 614 34.56 -19.00 -11.33
C ARG A 614 34.04 -19.96 -10.25
N ARG A 615 33.02 -19.55 -9.48
CA ARG A 615 32.41 -20.41 -8.44
C ARG A 615 31.90 -21.71 -9.05
N ASP A 616 31.13 -21.61 -10.13
CA ASP A 616 30.43 -22.77 -10.69
C ASP A 616 31.42 -23.77 -11.30
N ILE A 617 32.44 -23.29 -12.03
CA ILE A 617 33.55 -24.13 -12.54
C ILE A 617 34.38 -24.74 -11.39
N THR A 618 34.65 -23.99 -10.32
CA THR A 618 35.43 -24.50 -9.17
C THR A 618 34.66 -25.55 -8.36
N THR A 619 33.33 -25.48 -8.40
CA THR A 619 32.42 -26.41 -7.71
C THR A 619 32.21 -27.69 -8.52
N ASP A 620 32.00 -27.57 -9.83
CA ASP A 620 31.80 -28.70 -10.75
C ASP A 620 32.11 -28.29 -12.20
N SER A 621 33.38 -28.43 -12.60
CA SER A 621 33.84 -28.12 -13.96
C SER A 621 33.22 -29.04 -15.02
N VAL A 622 32.92 -30.30 -14.66
CA VAL A 622 32.34 -31.29 -15.58
C VAL A 622 30.89 -30.90 -15.89
N SER A 623 30.04 -30.77 -14.87
CA SER A 623 28.63 -30.37 -15.05
C SER A 623 28.48 -28.93 -15.54
N TYR A 624 29.50 -28.06 -15.39
CA TYR A 624 29.53 -26.77 -16.07
C TYR A 624 29.79 -26.92 -17.57
N ALA A 625 30.83 -27.67 -17.96
CA ALA A 625 31.18 -27.91 -19.36
C ALA A 625 30.08 -28.65 -20.15
N GLU A 626 29.42 -29.62 -19.51
CA GLU A 626 28.23 -30.31 -20.05
C GLU A 626 27.10 -29.32 -20.38
N LYS A 627 26.75 -28.43 -19.44
CA LYS A 627 25.73 -27.39 -19.64
C LYS A 627 26.08 -26.36 -20.71
N GLN A 628 27.37 -26.18 -21.01
CA GLN A 628 27.82 -25.32 -22.12
C GLN A 628 27.97 -26.10 -23.45
N GLY A 629 27.72 -27.41 -23.47
CA GLY A 629 27.88 -28.26 -24.66
C GLY A 629 29.34 -28.49 -25.08
N ILE A 630 30.31 -28.20 -24.20
CA ILE A 630 31.75 -28.36 -24.46
C ILE A 630 32.13 -29.85 -24.45
N VAL A 631 31.47 -30.64 -23.59
CA VAL A 631 31.67 -32.09 -23.44
C VAL A 631 30.31 -32.80 -23.35
N PRO A 632 30.20 -34.09 -23.75
CA PRO A 632 28.96 -34.84 -23.65
C PRO A 632 28.58 -35.12 -22.19
N GLU A 633 27.28 -35.20 -21.90
CA GLU A 633 26.76 -35.53 -20.57
C GLU A 633 27.18 -36.94 -20.11
N THR A 634 27.61 -37.04 -18.85
CA THR A 634 28.05 -38.27 -18.20
C THR A 634 27.13 -38.64 -17.01
N PRO A 635 26.69 -39.91 -16.87
CA PRO A 635 25.91 -40.38 -15.70
C PRO A 635 26.66 -40.18 -14.38
N LEU A 636 25.95 -40.19 -13.25
CA LEU A 636 26.61 -40.23 -11.93
C LEU A 636 27.21 -41.62 -11.70
N LEU A 637 28.30 -41.69 -10.93
CA LEU A 637 28.87 -42.97 -10.50
C LEU A 637 27.87 -43.78 -9.65
N THR A 638 26.91 -43.12 -9.00
CA THR A 638 25.80 -43.76 -8.28
C THR A 638 24.76 -44.43 -9.18
N ASP A 639 24.78 -44.17 -10.48
CA ASP A 639 23.80 -44.71 -11.44
C ASP A 639 24.29 -46.04 -12.07
N ALA A 640 25.52 -46.46 -11.74
CA ALA A 640 26.13 -47.70 -12.22
C ALA A 640 25.43 -48.95 -11.64
N GLY A 641 25.04 -49.89 -12.50
CA GLY A 641 24.47 -51.17 -12.08
C GLY A 641 25.53 -52.17 -11.61
N THR A 642 26.71 -52.15 -12.23
CA THR A 642 27.85 -53.02 -11.87
C THR A 642 29.17 -52.25 -11.72
N ALA A 643 30.23 -52.95 -11.32
CA ALA A 643 31.58 -52.41 -11.29
C ALA A 643 32.10 -52.05 -12.70
N GLU A 644 31.75 -52.86 -13.71
CA GLU A 644 32.09 -52.63 -15.11
C GLU A 644 31.41 -51.36 -15.65
N ASP A 645 30.13 -51.14 -15.33
CA ASP A 645 29.42 -49.90 -15.64
C ASP A 645 30.14 -48.69 -15.02
N MET A 646 30.50 -48.78 -13.74
CA MET A 646 31.16 -47.70 -13.00
C MET A 646 32.52 -47.36 -13.62
N ALA A 647 33.30 -48.37 -14.04
CA ALA A 647 34.56 -48.17 -14.75
C ALA A 647 34.36 -47.51 -16.13
N GLY A 648 33.34 -47.92 -16.88
CA GLY A 648 32.98 -47.34 -18.18
C GLY A 648 32.55 -45.87 -18.08
N ILE A 649 31.71 -45.55 -17.10
CA ILE A 649 31.30 -44.17 -16.79
C ILE A 649 32.51 -43.34 -16.36
N MET A 650 33.36 -43.84 -15.46
CA MET A 650 34.55 -43.13 -14.99
C MET A 650 35.57 -42.91 -16.13
N SER A 651 35.78 -43.88 -17.03
CA SER A 651 36.66 -43.71 -18.19
C SER A 651 36.15 -42.72 -19.23
N THR A 652 34.83 -42.55 -19.33
CA THR A 652 34.22 -41.53 -20.18
C THR A 652 34.35 -40.16 -19.54
N ARG A 653 34.02 -40.05 -18.25
CA ARG A 653 34.14 -38.81 -17.46
C ARG A 653 35.57 -38.32 -17.30
N ALA A 654 36.58 -39.20 -17.17
CA ALA A 654 37.98 -38.78 -17.12
C ALA A 654 38.40 -38.03 -18.39
N LYS A 655 37.95 -38.48 -19.56
CA LYS A 655 38.19 -37.81 -20.85
C LYS A 655 37.45 -36.47 -20.93
N SER A 656 36.17 -36.44 -20.53
CA SER A 656 35.38 -35.21 -20.45
C SER A 656 35.97 -34.19 -19.47
N ALA A 657 36.51 -34.64 -18.33
CA ALA A 657 37.15 -33.81 -17.32
C ALA A 657 38.41 -33.12 -17.86
N GLU A 658 39.31 -33.86 -18.50
CA GLU A 658 40.54 -33.30 -19.09
C GLU A 658 40.25 -32.34 -20.26
N GLN A 659 39.24 -32.64 -21.08
CA GLN A 659 38.76 -31.72 -22.13
C GLN A 659 38.16 -30.45 -21.51
N ALA A 660 37.27 -30.58 -20.52
CA ALA A 660 36.67 -29.46 -19.81
C ALA A 660 37.72 -28.58 -19.12
N ALA A 661 38.74 -29.17 -18.49
CA ALA A 661 39.85 -28.46 -17.87
C ALA A 661 40.64 -27.62 -18.89
N THR A 662 40.89 -28.21 -20.06
CA THR A 662 41.60 -27.57 -21.18
C THR A 662 40.83 -26.37 -21.73
N GLU A 663 39.55 -26.55 -22.09
CA GLU A 663 38.70 -25.52 -22.71
C GLU A 663 38.30 -24.41 -21.72
N LEU A 664 38.06 -24.75 -20.44
CA LEU A 664 37.73 -23.76 -19.41
C LEU A 664 38.97 -23.03 -18.85
N GLY A 665 40.18 -23.57 -19.09
CA GLY A 665 41.44 -22.99 -18.62
C GLY A 665 41.66 -23.13 -17.11
N VAL A 666 41.32 -24.29 -16.53
CA VAL A 666 41.34 -24.56 -15.08
C VAL A 666 42.01 -25.89 -14.73
N PRO A 667 42.44 -26.12 -13.47
CA PRO A 667 42.86 -27.44 -13.02
C PRO A 667 41.74 -28.47 -13.20
N VAL A 668 42.10 -29.69 -13.64
CA VAL A 668 41.14 -30.77 -13.84
C VAL A 668 40.46 -31.19 -12.54
N ARG A 669 39.15 -31.44 -12.63
CA ARG A 669 38.34 -32.11 -11.62
C ARG A 669 37.49 -33.19 -12.27
N TYR A 670 37.35 -34.30 -11.57
CA TYR A 670 36.78 -35.54 -12.09
C TYR A 670 35.44 -35.92 -11.47
N LEU A 671 35.16 -35.51 -10.23
CA LEU A 671 33.90 -35.82 -9.55
C LEU A 671 32.91 -34.65 -9.66
N LYS A 672 31.63 -34.98 -9.81
CA LYS A 672 30.53 -34.00 -9.85
C LYS A 672 30.17 -33.51 -8.44
N ALA A 673 29.50 -32.36 -8.35
CA ALA A 673 29.15 -31.74 -7.07
C ALA A 673 28.34 -32.69 -6.16
N GLY A 674 28.90 -33.03 -5.00
CA GLY A 674 28.26 -33.92 -4.01
C GLY A 674 28.37 -35.42 -4.32
N GLU A 675 28.91 -35.81 -5.47
CA GLU A 675 29.02 -37.22 -5.90
C GLU A 675 29.88 -38.06 -4.96
N ALA A 676 30.99 -37.49 -4.46
CA ALA A 676 31.84 -38.12 -3.45
C ALA A 676 31.06 -38.50 -2.19
N ALA A 677 30.25 -37.58 -1.66
CA ALA A 677 29.43 -37.81 -0.47
C ALA A 677 28.27 -38.79 -0.75
N ALA A 678 27.73 -38.81 -1.96
CA ALA A 678 26.68 -39.74 -2.38
C ALA A 678 27.22 -41.18 -2.45
N LEU A 679 28.32 -41.43 -3.17
CA LEU A 679 29.01 -42.73 -3.19
C LEU A 679 29.45 -43.16 -1.78
N GLY A 680 30.05 -42.23 -1.03
CA GLY A 680 30.45 -42.46 0.36
C GLY A 680 29.28 -42.84 1.26
N LYS A 681 28.04 -42.45 0.93
CA LYS A 681 26.82 -42.94 1.61
C LYS A 681 26.44 -44.33 1.09
N THR A 682 26.33 -44.52 -0.23
CA THR A 682 25.95 -45.80 -0.85
C THR A 682 26.78 -46.98 -0.33
N ILE A 683 28.09 -46.77 -0.16
CA ILE A 683 29.02 -47.79 0.37
C ILE A 683 28.92 -47.95 1.90
N ARG A 684 28.50 -46.94 2.66
CA ARG A 684 28.17 -47.11 4.09
C ARG A 684 26.84 -47.85 4.30
N ASP A 685 25.92 -47.71 3.36
CA ASP A 685 24.64 -48.43 3.35
C ASP A 685 24.82 -49.88 2.83
N ASN A 686 25.76 -50.13 1.90
CA ASN A 686 26.11 -51.45 1.35
C ASN A 686 27.65 -51.62 1.21
N PRO A 687 28.36 -52.10 2.25
CA PRO A 687 29.82 -52.12 2.26
C PRO A 687 30.43 -53.23 1.39
N ASP A 688 29.74 -54.35 1.20
CA ASP A 688 30.28 -55.55 0.52
C ASP A 688 30.67 -55.28 -0.94
N SER A 689 29.98 -54.35 -1.63
CA SER A 689 30.31 -53.92 -2.98
C SER A 689 31.38 -52.82 -3.05
N GLY A 690 31.76 -52.21 -1.92
CA GLY A 690 32.51 -50.96 -1.88
C GLY A 690 33.94 -51.05 -2.44
N ALA A 691 34.62 -52.19 -2.24
CA ALA A 691 35.98 -52.38 -2.77
C ALA A 691 35.97 -52.64 -4.29
N ALA A 692 34.95 -53.35 -4.81
CA ALA A 692 34.75 -53.52 -6.25
C ALA A 692 34.43 -52.17 -6.92
N MET A 693 33.64 -51.32 -6.27
CA MET A 693 33.39 -49.94 -6.72
C MET A 693 34.67 -49.09 -6.69
N ALA A 694 35.46 -49.14 -5.62
CA ALA A 694 36.73 -48.42 -5.54
C ALA A 694 37.74 -48.88 -6.62
N GLY A 695 37.85 -50.19 -6.86
CA GLY A 695 38.66 -50.76 -7.94
C GLY A 695 38.17 -50.38 -9.33
N ALA A 696 36.85 -50.32 -9.55
CA ALA A 696 36.25 -49.85 -10.80
C ALA A 696 36.57 -48.38 -11.10
N ILE A 697 36.50 -47.51 -10.07
CA ILE A 697 36.87 -46.10 -10.19
C ILE A 697 38.34 -45.96 -10.61
N VAL A 698 39.25 -46.73 -9.99
CA VAL A 698 40.67 -46.76 -10.36
C VAL A 698 40.88 -47.27 -11.79
N ALA A 699 40.26 -48.38 -12.16
CA ALA A 699 40.38 -48.97 -13.50
C ALA A 699 39.84 -48.04 -14.60
N GLY A 700 38.72 -47.35 -14.34
CA GLY A 700 38.15 -46.38 -15.27
C GLY A 700 38.97 -45.09 -15.39
N ALA A 701 39.50 -44.58 -14.28
CA ALA A 701 40.33 -43.37 -14.25
C ALA A 701 41.74 -43.58 -14.83
N GLY A 702 42.30 -44.80 -14.70
CA GLY A 702 43.63 -45.12 -15.20
C GLY A 702 44.71 -44.19 -14.62
N ALA A 703 45.43 -43.47 -15.48
CA ALA A 703 46.48 -42.54 -15.06
C ALA A 703 45.98 -41.37 -14.18
N ALA A 704 44.68 -41.07 -14.20
CA ALA A 704 44.05 -40.06 -13.35
C ALA A 704 43.61 -40.59 -11.96
N ALA A 705 43.77 -41.90 -11.68
CA ALA A 705 43.28 -42.50 -10.44
C ALA A 705 43.78 -41.81 -9.15
N PRO A 706 45.05 -41.37 -9.01
CA PRO A 706 45.50 -40.66 -7.81
C PRO A 706 44.72 -39.35 -7.57
N GLN A 707 44.43 -38.58 -8.62
CA GLN A 707 43.67 -37.33 -8.57
C GLN A 707 42.20 -37.59 -8.24
N VAL A 708 41.58 -38.58 -8.89
CA VAL A 708 40.20 -39.00 -8.64
C VAL A 708 40.01 -39.46 -7.19
N LEU A 709 40.95 -40.25 -6.66
CA LEU A 709 40.92 -40.72 -5.27
C LEU A 709 41.10 -39.56 -4.27
N ALA A 710 41.93 -38.57 -4.58
CA ALA A 710 42.11 -37.39 -3.74
C ALA A 710 40.83 -36.54 -3.61
N GLU A 711 39.99 -36.47 -4.65
CA GLU A 711 38.73 -35.70 -4.61
C GLU A 711 37.67 -36.28 -3.65
N PHE A 712 37.71 -37.57 -3.31
CA PHE A 712 36.83 -38.13 -2.28
C PHE A 712 37.17 -37.65 -0.87
N GLY A 713 38.44 -37.31 -0.63
CA GLY A 713 38.96 -36.63 0.56
C GLY A 713 38.33 -37.09 1.89
N LYS A 714 37.64 -36.18 2.56
CA LYS A 714 36.95 -36.39 3.85
C LYS A 714 35.53 -36.95 3.71
N ASP A 715 34.93 -36.86 2.52
CA ASP A 715 33.51 -37.13 2.31
C ASP A 715 33.26 -38.62 2.00
N ALA A 716 34.27 -39.30 1.44
CA ALA A 716 34.35 -40.76 1.33
C ALA A 716 35.79 -41.31 1.47
N PRO A 717 36.46 -41.14 2.64
CA PRO A 717 37.86 -41.54 2.84
C PRO A 717 38.07 -43.04 2.61
N MET A 718 37.07 -43.87 2.88
CA MET A 718 37.11 -45.31 2.62
C MET A 718 37.32 -45.64 1.14
N ILE A 719 36.76 -44.84 0.21
CA ILE A 719 36.95 -45.03 -1.24
C ILE A 719 38.37 -44.64 -1.64
N ALA A 720 38.85 -43.48 -1.14
CA ALA A 720 40.20 -43.00 -1.39
C ALA A 720 41.28 -43.99 -0.91
N GLU A 721 41.09 -44.56 0.28
CA GLU A 721 42.02 -45.50 0.92
C GLU A 721 41.93 -46.91 0.31
N SER A 722 40.73 -47.45 0.10
CA SER A 722 40.51 -48.74 -0.57
C SER A 722 41.02 -48.72 -2.01
N GLY A 723 40.70 -47.66 -2.76
CA GLY A 723 41.14 -47.50 -4.14
C GLY A 723 42.65 -47.30 -4.26
N ALA A 724 43.28 -46.61 -3.32
CA ALA A 724 44.74 -46.47 -3.32
C ALA A 724 45.45 -47.82 -3.16
N ILE A 725 44.98 -48.71 -2.29
CA ILE A 725 45.53 -50.07 -2.15
C ILE A 725 45.47 -50.81 -3.49
N VAL A 726 44.33 -50.76 -4.19
CA VAL A 726 44.17 -51.37 -5.53
C VAL A 726 45.09 -50.72 -6.57
N ALA A 727 45.23 -49.39 -6.55
CA ALA A 727 46.07 -48.64 -7.48
C ALA A 727 47.58 -48.94 -7.32
N PHE A 728 48.03 -49.35 -6.14
CA PHE A 728 49.40 -49.78 -5.87
C PHE A 728 49.60 -51.31 -5.98
N GLY A 729 48.65 -52.05 -6.59
CA GLY A 729 48.74 -53.50 -6.79
C GLY A 729 48.52 -54.34 -5.52
N GLY A 730 48.06 -53.71 -4.44
CA GLY A 730 47.85 -54.32 -3.12
C GLY A 730 46.69 -55.31 -3.06
N SER A 731 46.55 -55.95 -1.90
CA SER A 731 45.59 -57.03 -1.69
C SER A 731 44.14 -56.55 -1.79
N GLN A 732 43.33 -57.19 -2.65
CA GLN A 732 41.88 -56.94 -2.73
C GLN A 732 41.20 -57.11 -1.35
N ARG A 733 41.60 -58.12 -0.57
CA ARG A 733 41.09 -58.30 0.80
C ARG A 733 41.43 -57.12 1.71
N ALA A 734 42.58 -56.48 1.54
CA ALA A 734 42.93 -55.30 2.33
C ALA A 734 42.08 -54.09 1.91
N ALA A 735 41.80 -53.93 0.62
CA ALA A 735 40.85 -52.93 0.12
C ALA A 735 39.42 -53.16 0.67
N GLU A 736 38.95 -54.41 0.73
CA GLU A 736 37.68 -54.80 1.37
C GLU A 736 37.68 -54.52 2.88
N ASP A 737 38.74 -54.91 3.59
CA ASP A 737 38.89 -54.69 5.03
C ASP A 737 38.99 -53.19 5.40
N VAL A 738 39.48 -52.31 4.51
CA VAL A 738 39.35 -50.84 4.66
C VAL A 738 37.89 -50.42 4.69
N ILE A 739 37.11 -50.79 3.67
CA ILE A 739 35.69 -50.40 3.56
C ILE A 739 34.90 -50.87 4.79
N LEU A 740 35.04 -52.15 5.13
CA LEU A 740 34.38 -52.77 6.28
C LEU A 740 34.86 -52.15 7.61
N GLY A 741 36.12 -51.74 7.70
CA GLY A 741 36.70 -51.03 8.86
C GLY A 741 36.16 -49.62 9.12
N TYR A 742 35.43 -49.03 8.16
CA TYR A 742 34.63 -47.81 8.36
C TYR A 742 33.16 -48.11 8.77
N GLY A 743 32.76 -49.38 8.75
CA GLY A 743 31.43 -49.85 9.11
C GLY A 743 31.19 -50.04 10.61
N LYS A 744 30.24 -50.93 10.92
CA LYS A 744 29.86 -51.32 12.28
C LYS A 744 30.15 -52.80 12.49
N SER A 745 30.40 -53.21 13.73
CA SER A 745 30.45 -54.62 14.10
C SER A 745 29.07 -55.28 13.93
N PRO A 746 28.97 -56.63 13.94
CA PRO A 746 27.68 -57.34 13.83
C PRO A 746 26.63 -56.90 14.86
N ASP A 747 27.06 -56.43 16.04
CA ASP A 747 26.22 -55.83 17.09
C ASP A 747 25.65 -54.43 16.73
N GLY A 748 25.96 -53.87 15.56
CA GLY A 748 25.62 -52.50 15.17
C GLY A 748 26.44 -51.40 15.88
N LYS A 749 27.50 -51.76 16.61
CA LYS A 749 28.37 -50.84 17.36
C LYS A 749 29.55 -50.38 16.48
N ALA A 750 30.19 -49.27 16.84
CA ALA A 750 31.45 -48.89 16.20
C ALA A 750 32.55 -49.91 16.52
N MET A 751 33.30 -50.35 15.51
CA MET A 751 34.44 -51.26 15.68
C MET A 751 35.55 -50.60 16.49
N LYS A 752 36.28 -51.39 17.29
CA LYS A 752 37.44 -50.92 18.07
C LYS A 752 38.72 -51.45 17.44
N GLY A 753 39.74 -50.60 17.43
CA GLY A 753 41.12 -50.94 17.09
C GLY A 753 42.07 -50.39 18.16
N LEU A 754 43.37 -50.43 17.88
CA LEU A 754 44.40 -49.93 18.80
C LEU A 754 44.10 -48.51 19.30
N LYS A 755 44.54 -48.22 20.53
CA LYS A 755 44.60 -46.85 21.05
C LYS A 755 45.49 -46.00 20.13
N PRO A 756 45.18 -44.71 19.86
CA PRO A 756 45.92 -43.89 18.90
C PRO A 756 47.45 -43.90 19.11
N ASP A 757 47.91 -43.79 20.35
CA ASP A 757 49.35 -43.78 20.66
C ASP A 757 50.04 -45.12 20.29
N ALA A 758 49.35 -46.24 20.55
CA ALA A 758 49.84 -47.58 20.23
C ALA A 758 49.78 -47.88 18.73
N ALA A 759 48.75 -47.40 18.03
CA ALA A 759 48.65 -47.45 16.58
C ALA A 759 49.79 -46.65 15.93
N GLN A 760 50.01 -45.41 16.38
CA GLN A 760 51.10 -44.55 15.86
C GLN A 760 52.49 -45.11 16.19
N GLN A 761 52.69 -45.74 17.35
CA GLN A 761 53.94 -46.45 17.65
C GLN A 761 54.12 -47.64 16.69
N SER A 762 53.10 -48.50 16.54
CA SER A 762 53.10 -49.66 15.64
C SER A 762 53.36 -49.26 14.18
N PHE A 763 52.78 -48.15 13.73
CA PHE A 763 53.05 -47.56 12.42
C PHE A 763 54.54 -47.21 12.25
N ARG A 764 55.12 -46.44 13.19
CA ARG A 764 56.54 -46.03 13.13
C ARG A 764 57.51 -47.21 13.21
N GLU A 765 57.16 -48.28 13.93
CA GLU A 765 57.96 -49.52 13.97
C GLU A 765 58.03 -50.22 12.60
N VAL A 766 56.97 -50.14 11.80
CA VAL A 766 56.93 -50.70 10.43
C VAL A 766 57.59 -49.75 9.42
N THR A 767 57.16 -48.48 9.38
CA THR A 767 57.57 -47.54 8.33
C THR A 767 58.96 -46.92 8.54
N GLY A 768 59.41 -46.77 9.79
CA GLY A 768 60.57 -45.93 10.11
C GLY A 768 60.46 -44.55 9.44
N ALA A 769 61.58 -44.08 8.86
CA ALA A 769 61.68 -42.84 8.09
C ALA A 769 61.21 -42.94 6.62
N ALA A 770 60.74 -44.11 6.15
CA ALA A 770 60.44 -44.37 4.73
C ALA A 770 59.46 -43.38 4.08
N LEU A 771 58.65 -42.69 4.90
CA LEU A 771 57.61 -41.76 4.47
C LEU A 771 57.83 -40.31 4.96
N THR A 772 59.00 -39.93 5.50
CA THR A 772 59.24 -38.55 6.01
C THR A 772 58.96 -37.48 4.94
N LEU A 773 59.32 -37.80 3.69
CA LEU A 773 59.13 -36.96 2.51
C LEU A 773 57.73 -37.12 1.87
N ALA A 774 56.99 -38.17 2.23
CA ALA A 774 55.71 -38.57 1.65
C ALA A 774 54.57 -38.49 2.69
N ARG A 775 54.39 -37.31 3.29
CA ARG A 775 53.53 -37.12 4.47
C ARG A 775 52.04 -37.39 4.21
N GLU A 776 51.56 -37.16 2.99
CA GLU A 776 50.17 -37.44 2.61
C GLU A 776 49.93 -38.94 2.43
N ASP A 777 50.89 -39.65 1.84
CA ASP A 777 50.89 -41.12 1.80
C ASP A 777 50.96 -41.71 3.21
N ALA A 778 51.81 -41.19 4.10
CA ALA A 778 51.86 -41.61 5.49
C ALA A 778 50.49 -41.48 6.18
N ALA A 779 49.84 -40.32 6.04
CA ALA A 779 48.53 -40.08 6.62
C ALA A 779 47.42 -40.96 5.98
N ARG A 780 47.54 -41.35 4.71
CA ARG A 780 46.62 -42.29 4.05
C ARG A 780 46.83 -43.72 4.54
N ILE A 781 48.08 -44.20 4.56
CA ILE A 781 48.45 -45.56 4.96
C ILE A 781 48.10 -45.79 6.43
N ASP A 782 48.32 -44.81 7.31
CA ASP A 782 47.96 -44.89 8.75
C ASP A 782 46.45 -45.09 8.95
N ARG A 783 45.60 -44.29 8.26
CA ARG A 783 44.14 -44.43 8.34
C ARG A 783 43.62 -45.71 7.71
N ALA A 784 44.18 -46.13 6.58
CA ALA A 784 43.84 -47.38 5.92
C ALA A 784 44.20 -48.59 6.81
N ALA A 785 45.42 -48.60 7.36
CA ALA A 785 45.89 -49.64 8.29
C ALA A 785 45.04 -49.69 9.56
N ALA A 786 44.75 -48.54 10.17
CA ALA A 786 43.86 -48.46 11.32
C ALA A 786 42.43 -48.97 11.00
N SER A 787 41.98 -48.85 9.75
CA SER A 787 40.67 -49.35 9.29
C SER A 787 40.66 -50.87 9.12
N ILE A 788 41.64 -51.42 8.38
CA ILE A 788 41.86 -52.87 8.25
C ILE A 788 42.00 -53.52 9.64
N ALA A 789 42.79 -52.91 10.53
CA ALA A 789 42.99 -53.40 11.89
C ALA A 789 41.69 -53.37 12.72
N ARG A 790 40.89 -52.29 12.65
CA ARG A 790 39.56 -52.24 13.31
C ARG A 790 38.66 -53.39 12.87
N LYS A 791 38.65 -53.71 11.57
CA LYS A 791 37.88 -54.83 11.02
C LYS A 791 38.35 -56.16 11.58
N ARG A 792 39.63 -56.50 11.40
CA ARG A 792 40.20 -57.80 11.80
C ARG A 792 40.15 -58.03 13.31
N ILE A 793 40.54 -57.03 14.13
CA ILE A 793 40.44 -57.08 15.60
C ILE A 793 38.99 -57.33 16.06
N SER A 794 38.00 -56.70 15.40
CA SER A 794 36.58 -56.90 15.73
C SER A 794 35.97 -58.19 15.18
N GLU A 795 36.57 -58.81 14.18
CA GLU A 795 36.17 -60.09 13.56
C GLU A 795 36.75 -61.29 14.33
N GLU A 796 38.02 -61.17 14.76
CA GLU A 796 38.75 -62.18 15.54
C GLU A 796 38.47 -62.07 17.05
N GLY A 797 37.84 -60.98 17.51
CA GLY A 797 37.44 -60.77 18.90
C GLY A 797 38.57 -60.42 19.87
N LEU A 798 39.70 -59.91 19.35
CA LEU A 798 40.90 -59.60 20.12
C LEU A 798 40.72 -58.38 21.04
N ASP A 799 41.44 -58.34 22.17
CA ASP A 799 41.58 -57.11 22.96
C ASP A 799 42.41 -56.09 22.16
N PRO A 800 41.91 -54.87 21.87
CA PRO A 800 42.68 -53.84 21.18
C PRO A 800 43.91 -53.31 21.93
N ALA A 801 44.19 -53.80 23.14
CA ALA A 801 45.43 -53.56 23.89
C ALA A 801 46.41 -54.76 23.88
N SER A 802 46.10 -55.86 23.17
CA SER A 802 46.94 -57.07 23.07
C SER A 802 48.10 -56.93 22.08
N ASP A 803 49.14 -57.73 22.25
CA ASP A 803 50.25 -57.83 21.29
C ASP A 803 49.82 -58.51 19.99
N GLU A 804 48.84 -59.42 20.05
CA GLU A 804 48.17 -60.01 18.88
C GLU A 804 47.49 -58.92 18.03
N ALA A 805 46.72 -58.03 18.64
CA ALA A 805 46.12 -56.88 17.96
C ALA A 805 47.21 -55.93 17.39
N LYS A 806 48.35 -55.78 18.08
CA LYS A 806 49.48 -55.02 17.56
C LYS A 806 50.08 -55.67 16.30
N GLY A 807 50.21 -57.00 16.27
CA GLY A 807 50.63 -57.76 15.08
C GLY A 807 49.67 -57.60 13.90
N VAL A 808 48.35 -57.69 14.15
CA VAL A 808 47.31 -57.40 13.14
C VAL A 808 47.45 -55.98 12.58
N HIS A 809 47.75 -54.99 13.43
CA HIS A 809 48.01 -53.63 12.97
C HIS A 809 49.31 -53.52 12.15
N GLN A 810 50.40 -54.17 12.56
CA GLN A 810 51.66 -54.15 11.79
C GLN A 810 51.48 -54.75 10.38
N GLN A 811 50.76 -55.87 10.25
CA GLN A 811 50.39 -56.43 8.93
C GLN A 811 49.48 -55.47 8.15
N ALA A 812 48.52 -54.83 8.81
CA ALA A 812 47.64 -53.85 8.17
C ALA A 812 48.41 -52.63 7.60
N VAL A 813 49.51 -52.19 8.25
CA VAL A 813 50.39 -51.12 7.71
C VAL A 813 51.11 -51.58 6.44
N GLN A 814 51.55 -52.84 6.37
CA GLN A 814 52.14 -53.39 5.15
C GLN A 814 51.13 -53.42 3.99
N GLU A 815 49.94 -53.98 4.23
CA GLU A 815 48.91 -54.13 3.19
C GLU A 815 48.31 -52.80 2.75
N ALA A 816 48.14 -51.83 3.67
CA ALA A 816 47.75 -50.45 3.35
C ALA A 816 48.77 -49.71 2.48
N ALA A 817 50.04 -50.16 2.50
CA ALA A 817 51.11 -49.66 1.65
C ALA A 817 51.30 -50.50 0.36
N GLY A 818 50.34 -51.36 0.02
CA GLY A 818 50.36 -52.16 -1.21
C GLY A 818 50.96 -53.56 -1.07
N ALA A 819 51.26 -54.05 0.14
CA ALA A 819 51.77 -55.41 0.30
C ALA A 819 50.72 -56.48 -0.07
N VAL A 820 51.21 -57.60 -0.59
CA VAL A 820 50.43 -58.82 -0.88
C VAL A 820 51.17 -60.03 -0.34
N TYR A 821 50.44 -60.92 0.34
CA TYR A 821 50.97 -62.16 0.89
C TYR A 821 50.51 -63.37 0.05
N ASP A 822 51.40 -63.96 -0.75
CA ASP A 822 51.15 -65.26 -1.39
C ASP A 822 51.78 -66.38 -0.55
N ARG A 823 50.96 -67.31 -0.05
CA ARG A 823 51.39 -68.49 0.73
C ARG A 823 52.37 -68.16 1.88
N GLY A 824 52.22 -67.00 2.49
CA GLY A 824 53.04 -66.50 3.60
C GLY A 824 54.28 -65.69 3.18
N VAL A 825 54.51 -65.49 1.88
CA VAL A 825 55.61 -64.68 1.34
C VAL A 825 55.12 -63.26 1.07
N GLN A 826 55.81 -62.26 1.64
CA GLN A 826 55.49 -60.84 1.43
C GLN A 826 56.08 -60.32 0.11
N PHE A 827 55.22 -59.77 -0.74
CA PHE A 827 55.58 -58.88 -1.84
C PHE A 827 55.09 -57.47 -1.53
N GLY A 828 55.88 -56.45 -1.87
CA GLY A 828 55.59 -55.05 -1.55
C GLY A 828 55.58 -54.68 -0.05
N GLY A 829 55.16 -53.45 0.24
CA GLY A 829 55.15 -52.88 1.60
C GLY A 829 56.55 -52.46 2.08
N PHE A 830 56.72 -52.28 3.39
CA PHE A 830 57.98 -51.83 3.97
C PHE A 830 58.94 -52.98 4.25
N THR A 831 60.16 -52.87 3.75
CA THR A 831 61.30 -53.73 4.09
C THR A 831 62.43 -52.94 4.75
N THR A 832 63.50 -53.61 5.15
CA THR A 832 64.76 -52.98 5.60
C THR A 832 65.87 -53.27 4.59
N VAL A 833 66.65 -52.26 4.21
CA VAL A 833 67.87 -52.38 3.38
C VAL A 833 69.08 -51.77 4.10
N GLY A 834 70.31 -52.12 3.71
CA GLY A 834 71.54 -51.63 4.34
C GLY A 834 71.72 -52.08 5.80
N GLY A 835 71.01 -53.14 6.20
CA GLY A 835 71.09 -53.73 7.53
C GLY A 835 72.31 -54.64 7.67
N GLY A 836 72.92 -54.67 8.85
CA GLY A 836 74.10 -55.51 9.10
C GLY A 836 74.52 -55.50 10.57
N TYR A 837 75.60 -56.21 10.89
CA TYR A 837 76.04 -56.41 12.28
C TYR A 837 76.28 -55.10 13.07
N TRP A 838 76.56 -53.99 12.37
CA TRP A 838 76.76 -52.66 12.96
C TRP A 838 75.76 -51.60 12.44
N SER A 839 74.70 -51.99 11.73
CA SER A 839 73.72 -51.09 11.10
C SER A 839 72.30 -51.63 11.26
N THR A 840 71.38 -50.80 11.75
CA THR A 840 69.94 -51.16 11.82
C THR A 840 69.27 -51.21 10.44
N GLY A 841 69.94 -50.70 9.41
CA GLY A 841 69.37 -50.49 8.08
C GLY A 841 68.36 -49.34 8.02
N GLN A 842 67.96 -49.01 6.80
CA GLN A 842 66.93 -48.03 6.47
C GLN A 842 65.62 -48.73 6.09
N LYS A 843 64.48 -48.14 6.45
CA LYS A 843 63.16 -48.61 6.02
C LYS A 843 62.83 -48.06 4.65
N VAL A 844 62.33 -48.91 3.76
CA VAL A 844 62.03 -48.56 2.36
C VAL A 844 60.72 -49.22 1.91
N LEU A 845 59.89 -48.47 1.18
CA LEU A 845 58.67 -48.96 0.53
C LEU A 845 59.00 -49.71 -0.76
N VAL A 846 58.42 -50.90 -0.93
CA VAL A 846 58.60 -51.84 -2.06
C VAL A 846 57.26 -51.98 -2.82
N PRO A 847 57.26 -52.03 -4.18
CA PRO A 847 56.04 -52.27 -4.96
C PRO A 847 55.56 -53.73 -4.85
N SER A 848 54.26 -53.97 -5.07
CA SER A 848 53.58 -55.27 -4.95
C SER A 848 54.15 -56.40 -5.83
N GLU A 849 54.91 -56.02 -6.85
CA GLU A 849 55.54 -56.85 -7.86
C GLU A 849 56.87 -57.45 -7.38
N ILE A 850 57.50 -56.91 -6.33
CA ILE A 850 58.81 -57.33 -5.83
C ILE A 850 58.70 -57.91 -4.41
N ARG A 851 59.37 -59.04 -4.18
CA ARG A 851 59.43 -59.72 -2.87
C ARG A 851 60.20 -58.88 -1.86
N ALA A 852 59.58 -58.59 -0.71
CA ALA A 852 60.11 -57.63 0.25
C ALA A 852 61.48 -58.04 0.84
N ASP A 853 61.73 -59.34 1.01
CA ASP A 853 63.00 -59.91 1.48
C ASP A 853 64.06 -60.07 0.37
N ARG A 854 63.73 -59.78 -0.89
CA ARG A 854 64.64 -59.85 -2.06
C ARG A 854 64.90 -58.50 -2.72
N PHE A 855 64.27 -57.43 -2.23
CA PHE A 855 64.45 -56.09 -2.78
C PHE A 855 65.92 -55.63 -2.78
N GLU A 856 66.69 -55.98 -1.74
CA GLU A 856 68.13 -55.71 -1.69
C GLU A 856 68.92 -56.55 -2.72
N ASP A 857 68.65 -57.85 -2.84
CA ASP A 857 69.26 -58.70 -3.90
C ASP A 857 69.00 -58.12 -5.30
N VAL A 858 67.80 -57.61 -5.57
CA VAL A 858 67.42 -56.99 -6.86
C VAL A 858 68.25 -55.73 -7.15
N LEU A 859 68.48 -54.89 -6.14
CA LEU A 859 69.38 -53.73 -6.25
C LEU A 859 70.85 -54.14 -6.49
N PHE A 860 71.31 -55.17 -5.78
CA PHE A 860 72.66 -55.72 -5.96
C PHE A 860 72.85 -56.47 -7.28
N ALA A 861 71.76 -56.90 -7.94
CA ALA A 861 71.78 -57.51 -9.28
C ALA A 861 71.83 -56.51 -10.45
N LEU A 862 71.66 -55.21 -10.21
CA LEU A 862 71.83 -54.15 -11.23
C LEU A 862 73.28 -54.13 -11.75
N THR A 863 73.48 -54.02 -13.07
CA THR A 863 74.81 -53.88 -13.68
C THR A 863 74.96 -52.55 -14.42
N ASP A 864 76.20 -52.14 -14.67
CA ASP A 864 76.50 -50.94 -15.46
C ASP A 864 75.98 -51.03 -16.91
N ALA A 865 75.82 -52.24 -17.45
CA ALA A 865 75.19 -52.47 -18.75
C ALA A 865 73.66 -52.19 -18.73
N ASP A 866 72.99 -52.38 -17.59
CA ASP A 866 71.59 -51.99 -17.43
C ASP A 866 71.49 -50.47 -17.33
N MET A 867 72.31 -49.84 -16.47
CA MET A 867 72.36 -48.38 -16.30
C MET A 867 72.69 -47.65 -17.61
N ALA A 868 73.63 -48.18 -18.40
CA ALA A 868 74.01 -47.61 -19.70
C ALA A 868 72.90 -47.71 -20.77
N ALA A 869 71.95 -48.63 -20.61
CA ALA A 869 70.81 -48.83 -21.50
C ALA A 869 69.56 -48.02 -21.12
N LEU A 870 69.58 -47.29 -20.00
CA LEU A 870 68.50 -46.39 -19.60
C LEU A 870 68.47 -45.12 -20.45
N ARG A 871 67.27 -44.55 -20.60
CA ARG A 871 67.03 -43.28 -21.32
C ARG A 871 67.70 -42.08 -20.66
N HIS A 872 67.86 -42.12 -19.34
CA HIS A 872 68.54 -41.13 -18.52
C HIS A 872 69.52 -41.89 -17.62
N LYS A 873 70.75 -41.40 -17.49
CA LYS A 873 71.83 -42.09 -16.76
C LYS A 873 72.17 -41.38 -15.45
N PRO A 874 72.41 -42.10 -14.34
CA PRO A 874 72.87 -41.51 -13.10
C PRO A 874 74.31 -41.01 -13.24
N LYS A 875 74.63 -39.89 -12.60
CA LYS A 875 76.01 -39.40 -12.51
C LYS A 875 76.84 -40.31 -11.58
N PRO A 876 78.05 -40.72 -11.98
CA PRO A 876 78.96 -41.49 -11.13
C PRO A 876 79.21 -40.85 -9.77
N GLY A 877 79.10 -41.65 -8.70
CA GLY A 877 79.52 -41.27 -7.36
C GLY A 877 81.04 -41.20 -7.22
N LEU A 878 81.52 -40.88 -6.02
CA LEU A 878 82.96 -40.81 -5.70
C LEU A 878 83.31 -41.80 -4.60
N ASP A 879 84.49 -42.41 -4.70
CA ASP A 879 85.03 -43.34 -3.70
C ASP A 879 86.37 -42.87 -3.10
N PHE A 880 86.71 -43.44 -1.95
CA PHE A 880 87.87 -43.08 -1.13
C PHE A 880 88.66 -44.31 -0.68
N TYR A 881 89.92 -44.41 -1.09
CA TYR A 881 90.78 -45.53 -0.65
C TYR A 881 91.34 -45.29 0.75
N ALA A 882 91.04 -46.19 1.70
CA ALA A 882 91.51 -46.10 3.08
C ALA A 882 93.00 -46.52 3.23
N GLY A 883 93.93 -45.70 2.73
CA GLY A 883 95.36 -45.99 2.80
C GLY A 883 96.28 -44.78 2.66
N GLY A 884 96.96 -44.41 3.76
CA GLY A 884 98.06 -43.43 3.76
C GLY A 884 97.70 -42.02 4.22
N ARG A 885 98.62 -41.38 4.96
CA ARG A 885 98.51 -39.96 5.36
C ARG A 885 98.96 -39.05 4.21
N GLY A 886 98.00 -38.52 3.45
CA GLY A 886 98.22 -37.39 2.54
C GLY A 886 97.41 -37.46 1.25
N GLY A 887 96.28 -36.74 1.21
CA GLY A 887 95.50 -36.51 -0.02
C GLY A 887 94.92 -37.76 -0.67
N VAL A 888 93.78 -38.25 -0.18
CA VAL A 888 93.11 -39.43 -0.74
C VAL A 888 92.71 -39.17 -2.21
N PRO A 889 93.20 -39.96 -3.19
CA PRO A 889 92.75 -39.84 -4.57
C PRO A 889 91.29 -40.28 -4.67
N ARG A 890 90.45 -39.42 -5.26
CA ARG A 890 89.03 -39.70 -5.53
C ARG A 890 88.91 -40.39 -6.88
N PHE A 891 88.20 -41.51 -6.93
CA PHE A 891 87.86 -42.20 -8.17
C PHE A 891 86.34 -42.24 -8.34
N SER A 892 85.88 -42.26 -9.59
CA SER A 892 84.45 -42.39 -9.91
C SER A 892 83.97 -43.82 -9.65
N LYS A 893 82.96 -43.99 -8.80
CA LYS A 893 82.21 -45.26 -8.67
C LYS A 893 81.50 -45.57 -9.99
N SER A 894 81.28 -46.85 -10.29
CA SER A 894 80.45 -47.18 -11.46
C SER A 894 78.99 -46.76 -11.20
N PRO A 895 78.19 -46.47 -12.24
CA PRO A 895 76.75 -46.21 -12.11
C PRO A 895 76.02 -47.20 -11.20
N ALA A 896 76.22 -48.51 -11.39
CA ALA A 896 75.56 -49.53 -10.57
C ALA A 896 76.07 -49.57 -9.12
N ALA A 897 77.38 -49.39 -8.89
CA ALA A 897 77.92 -49.27 -7.53
C ALA A 897 77.38 -48.03 -6.79
N THR A 898 77.28 -46.91 -7.50
CA THR A 898 76.73 -45.64 -6.97
C THR A 898 75.29 -45.81 -6.48
N ILE A 899 74.48 -46.61 -7.18
CA ILE A 899 73.09 -46.90 -6.82
C ILE A 899 72.96 -47.87 -5.63
N ARG A 900 73.85 -48.86 -5.53
CA ARG A 900 73.86 -49.83 -4.40
C ARG A 900 74.30 -49.22 -3.07
N ASP A 901 75.21 -48.24 -3.12
CA ASP A 901 75.74 -47.56 -1.93
C ASP A 901 74.81 -46.45 -1.39
N ALA A 902 73.63 -46.26 -1.99
CA ALA A 902 72.72 -45.16 -1.70
C ALA A 902 71.34 -45.65 -1.25
N THR A 903 70.66 -44.87 -0.42
CA THR A 903 69.33 -45.21 0.11
C THR A 903 68.26 -45.02 -0.96
N PRO A 904 67.54 -46.07 -1.39
CA PRO A 904 66.41 -45.94 -2.31
C PRO A 904 65.19 -45.33 -1.60
N VAL A 905 64.59 -44.31 -2.23
CA VAL A 905 63.37 -43.63 -1.78
C VAL A 905 62.34 -43.73 -2.88
N ALA A 906 61.16 -44.28 -2.56
CA ALA A 906 60.06 -44.45 -3.51
C ALA A 906 59.50 -43.08 -3.96
N VAL A 907 59.34 -42.90 -5.26
CA VAL A 907 58.81 -41.70 -5.91
C VAL A 907 57.91 -42.08 -7.08
N ALA A 908 57.17 -41.10 -7.64
CA ALA A 908 56.39 -41.34 -8.85
C ALA A 908 57.29 -41.82 -10.01
N GLY A 909 57.04 -43.04 -10.50
CA GLY A 909 57.81 -43.67 -11.58
C GLY A 909 59.06 -44.45 -11.15
N GLY A 910 59.26 -44.75 -9.86
CA GLY A 910 60.31 -45.67 -9.39
C GLY A 910 61.00 -45.20 -8.12
N TYR A 911 62.34 -45.29 -8.10
CA TYR A 911 63.17 -44.92 -6.96
C TYR A 911 64.11 -43.77 -7.28
N ALA A 912 64.09 -42.73 -6.45
CA ALA A 912 65.20 -41.80 -6.31
C ALA A 912 66.21 -42.37 -5.30
N PHE A 913 67.48 -41.96 -5.36
CA PHE A 913 68.53 -42.49 -4.49
C PHE A 913 69.30 -41.38 -3.78
N ALA A 914 69.45 -41.49 -2.46
CA ALA A 914 70.11 -40.53 -1.59
C ALA A 914 71.44 -41.10 -1.07
N ALA A 915 72.55 -40.41 -1.33
CA ALA A 915 73.87 -40.81 -0.82
C ALA A 915 74.13 -40.31 0.61
N GLY A 916 73.32 -39.36 1.10
CA GLY A 916 73.32 -38.87 2.48
C GLY A 916 72.11 -39.36 3.28
N ASP A 917 71.91 -38.74 4.45
CA ASP A 917 70.75 -39.00 5.30
C ASP A 917 69.49 -38.33 4.72
N VAL A 918 68.46 -39.14 4.46
CA VAL A 918 67.18 -38.72 3.85
C VAL A 918 66.35 -37.78 4.72
N ASP A 919 66.55 -37.80 6.05
CA ASP A 919 65.87 -36.91 6.99
C ASP A 919 66.65 -35.57 7.20
N SER A 920 67.82 -35.42 6.55
CA SER A 920 68.67 -34.24 6.68
C SER A 920 68.33 -33.10 5.72
N ALA A 921 68.93 -31.92 5.94
CA ALA A 921 68.77 -30.76 5.06
C ALA A 921 69.48 -30.89 3.69
N ASP A 922 70.33 -31.90 3.50
CA ASP A 922 70.95 -32.26 2.21
C ASP A 922 71.07 -33.80 2.09
N PRO A 923 70.02 -34.48 1.58
CA PRO A 923 70.04 -35.92 1.32
C PRO A 923 71.06 -36.40 0.27
N GLN A 924 71.75 -35.48 -0.43
CA GLN A 924 72.74 -35.79 -1.47
C GLN A 924 72.17 -36.73 -2.56
N TRP A 925 71.08 -36.31 -3.18
CA TRP A 925 70.41 -37.04 -4.25
C TRP A 925 71.38 -37.36 -5.41
N ILE A 926 71.36 -38.61 -5.88
CA ILE A 926 72.04 -39.01 -7.10
C ILE A 926 71.30 -38.37 -8.27
N MET A 927 72.01 -37.51 -8.99
CA MET A 927 71.45 -36.73 -10.10
C MET A 927 71.66 -37.44 -11.43
N ALA A 928 70.68 -37.38 -12.32
CA ALA A 928 70.81 -37.79 -13.71
C ALA A 928 71.70 -36.81 -14.50
N GLU A 929 72.11 -37.20 -15.70
CA GLU A 929 72.94 -36.38 -16.60
C GLU A 929 72.36 -34.97 -16.86
N ASP A 930 71.03 -34.85 -16.97
CA ASP A 930 70.28 -33.61 -17.20
C ASP A 930 70.25 -32.63 -15.99
N GLY A 931 70.68 -33.06 -14.81
CA GLY A 931 70.69 -32.25 -13.59
C GLY A 931 69.41 -32.31 -12.76
N ARG A 932 68.53 -33.28 -12.99
CA ARG A 932 67.41 -33.66 -12.10
C ARG A 932 67.82 -34.85 -11.22
N PRO A 933 67.08 -35.18 -10.13
CA PRO A 933 67.26 -36.46 -9.44
C PRO A 933 67.07 -37.63 -10.41
N PHE A 934 67.94 -38.64 -10.33
CA PHE A 934 67.81 -39.86 -11.12
C PHE A 934 66.70 -40.73 -10.53
N ILE A 935 65.81 -41.25 -11.39
CA ILE A 935 64.72 -42.16 -11.02
C ILE A 935 64.91 -43.48 -11.75
N LEU A 936 64.87 -44.60 -11.02
CA LEU A 936 64.96 -45.95 -11.55
C LEU A 936 63.66 -46.73 -11.33
N ASP A 937 63.01 -47.14 -12.42
CA ASP A 937 61.99 -48.17 -12.38
C ASP A 937 62.65 -49.56 -12.37
N LEU A 938 62.51 -50.27 -11.25
CA LEU A 938 63.01 -51.64 -11.09
C LEU A 938 62.07 -52.69 -11.67
N VAL A 939 60.77 -52.39 -11.78
CA VAL A 939 59.75 -53.29 -12.34
C VAL A 939 59.88 -53.35 -13.86
N ALA A 940 60.14 -52.22 -14.52
CA ALA A 940 60.51 -52.16 -15.94
C ALA A 940 61.82 -52.89 -16.30
N LEU A 941 62.63 -53.29 -15.30
CA LEU A 941 63.85 -54.10 -15.49
C LEU A 941 63.65 -55.59 -15.17
N ARG A 942 62.43 -56.04 -14.84
CA ARG A 942 62.09 -57.44 -14.50
C ARG A 942 62.75 -58.47 -15.41
N ASP A 943 62.59 -58.34 -16.73
CA ASP A 943 63.12 -59.28 -17.73
C ASP A 943 64.65 -59.48 -17.67
N ARG A 944 65.37 -58.52 -17.08
CA ARG A 944 66.83 -58.57 -16.91
C ARG A 944 67.25 -59.00 -15.50
N LEU A 945 66.41 -58.77 -14.50
CA LEU A 945 66.73 -58.95 -13.07
C LEU A 945 66.19 -60.26 -12.50
N GLU A 946 65.00 -60.70 -12.89
CA GLU A 946 64.43 -62.01 -12.48
C GLU A 946 65.34 -63.20 -12.86
N PRO A 947 66.00 -63.24 -14.04
CA PRO A 947 66.99 -64.28 -14.35
C PRO A 947 68.26 -64.26 -13.47
N ARG A 948 68.51 -63.16 -12.74
CA ARG A 948 69.66 -62.99 -11.84
C ARG A 948 69.29 -63.17 -10.37
N VAL A 949 68.04 -62.89 -10.00
CA VAL A 949 67.47 -63.12 -8.67
C VAL A 949 66.16 -63.90 -8.80
N PRO A 950 66.21 -65.22 -9.07
CA PRO A 950 65.00 -65.99 -9.37
C PRO A 950 64.01 -66.05 -8.19
N GLY A 951 62.74 -65.82 -8.49
CA GLY A 951 61.66 -65.72 -7.52
C GLY A 951 61.73 -64.43 -6.69
N ALA A 952 62.21 -63.33 -7.27
CA ALA A 952 62.14 -61.99 -6.67
C ALA A 952 60.97 -61.16 -7.20
N PHE A 953 60.50 -61.43 -8.42
CA PHE A 953 59.31 -60.80 -9.00
C PHE A 953 58.09 -61.74 -8.98
N ARG A 954 56.89 -61.17 -8.89
CA ARG A 954 55.60 -61.88 -8.84
C ARG A 954 55.00 -62.14 -10.22
#